data_AF-A0A3L7WJ22-F1
#
_entry.id   AF-A0A3L7WJ22-F1
#
_cell.length_a   1.000
_cell.length_b   1.000
_cell.length_c   1.000
_cell.angle_alpha   90.00
_cell.angle_beta   90.00
_cell.angle_gamma   90.00
#
_symmetry.space_group_name_H-M   'P 1'
#
loop_
_entity.id
_entity.type
_entity.pdbx_description
1 polymer ?
#
loop_
_entity_poly.entity_id
_entity_poly.type
_entity_poly.pdbx_seq_one_letter_code
_entity_poly.pdbx_strand_id
1 'polypeptide(L)'
;MLTRSTQTMSMPTNSPSLGTITMRIDPHVCYALNDGADQIELLRATSNAALDMIALTGIGSIKSFDAIQRDYDKLILLEKAGILSAPDGVRLTLHRELRTRSTILPGFTATSSDGLLITALFPAETTTISIETILQHLGIDGTDGTTKTAAGVICALINAANGIAVAHPTSAGDVTLVKALIAAGQLHAIDRAIDGIDNICVLGGSGATDIESIGAGFSEVTLTAPTFEALRELVLAHNHTAIRFISTPVRRWALHQLLQATTDAHIIQMSEAKPADAAAHIAALANIGGGVLLVGSENGVVSGVKSKDKALSAILKAAESITPIPDLTTEAVAYDQATIIRVEVRGDTPPYITADGRVLVRHDLQTRVATPAELRLLCQPSRNDGADLDLPRSGVSIVSTQRRGGIWHYEVRDLRTTAGVTRDRAQGLWDYAIERHETLRDGSANLDEIKWHGQIGLWRAYIQGGRPKYDLVHRDSMGVIDHIFYGVSDWGLGTQWQHLIQTYAPQLAVDTVTFDEEAGTPAAAPTSTPVVTQSAQPPVMPAAHFPAFQGERRPRWRGRGAITRIWRDESQTPFFDLLLKTKAESTDDGSEIQEYHGVSRDQLNQAWLDLINVNKPRTGIEVVETVQDDQGDKRFIFRNLRNEEVSPHPWRMNDIEEGSIRQYAARMHLADQTFDEESIRWWGNIGYMRPMRRQVDLVYRDENGVDHIFYAARRDELIGEWHDLLAEYDDIVE
;
A
#
# COMPACT_ATOMS: atom_id res chain seq x y z
N MET A 1 14.80 34.49 -65.83
CA MET A 1 15.71 33.56 -65.15
C MET A 1 16.20 34.20 -63.86
N LEU A 2 16.33 33.38 -62.81
CA LEU A 2 17.06 33.62 -61.54
C LEU A 2 16.34 34.41 -60.43
N THR A 3 15.55 33.65 -59.65
CA THR A 3 15.69 33.43 -58.19
C THR A 3 16.23 34.56 -57.30
N ARG A 4 15.38 35.05 -56.39
CA ARG A 4 15.80 35.62 -55.11
C ARG A 4 15.11 34.88 -53.97
N SER A 5 15.90 34.07 -53.26
CA SER A 5 15.53 33.45 -51.99
C SER A 5 15.47 34.53 -50.90
N THR A 6 14.30 34.75 -50.33
CA THR A 6 14.14 35.41 -49.03
C THR A 6 14.05 34.33 -47.97
N GLN A 7 15.14 34.18 -47.23
CA GLN A 7 15.27 33.31 -46.08
C GLN A 7 14.52 33.96 -44.91
N THR A 8 13.31 33.51 -44.63
CA THR A 8 12.59 33.83 -43.40
C THR A 8 13.22 33.02 -42.28
N MET A 9 13.81 33.71 -41.29
CA MET A 9 14.31 33.09 -40.06
C MET A 9 13.13 32.47 -39.30
N SER A 10 13.04 31.14 -39.32
CA SER A 10 12.20 30.38 -38.40
C SER A 10 12.81 30.47 -37.01
N MET A 11 12.13 31.17 -36.10
CA MET A 11 12.34 30.99 -34.67
C MET A 11 12.05 29.52 -34.33
N PRO A 12 12.93 28.80 -33.61
CA PRO A 12 12.59 27.49 -33.10
C PRO A 12 11.48 27.68 -32.07
N THR A 13 10.25 27.30 -32.42
CA THR A 13 9.21 27.02 -31.43
C THR A 13 9.74 25.87 -30.60
N ASN A 14 10.25 26.20 -29.42
CA ASN A 14 10.62 25.24 -28.40
C ASN A 14 9.31 24.63 -27.88
N SER A 15 8.74 23.70 -28.65
CA SER A 15 7.70 22.82 -28.14
C SER A 15 8.36 22.03 -27.02
N PRO A 16 7.91 22.14 -25.75
CA PRO A 16 8.35 21.17 -24.77
C PRO A 16 7.98 19.81 -25.34
N SER A 17 8.92 18.86 -25.32
CA SER A 17 8.60 17.47 -25.59
C SER A 17 7.54 17.06 -24.57
N LEU A 18 6.25 17.18 -24.94
CA LEU A 18 5.15 16.74 -24.11
C LEU A 18 5.35 15.25 -23.92
N GLY A 19 5.63 14.85 -22.67
CA GLY A 19 5.64 13.45 -22.32
C GLY A 19 4.30 12.87 -22.72
N THR A 20 4.32 11.81 -23.51
CA THR A 20 3.13 11.04 -23.84
C THR A 20 2.62 10.37 -22.56
N ILE A 21 1.34 10.55 -22.25
CA ILE A 21 0.69 9.97 -21.08
C ILE A 21 -0.21 8.83 -21.56
N THR A 22 -0.09 7.65 -20.95
CA THR A 22 -1.02 6.55 -21.20
C THR A 22 -2.16 6.62 -20.19
N MET A 23 -3.40 6.62 -20.67
CA MET A 23 -4.61 6.64 -19.85
C MET A 23 -5.50 5.44 -20.17
N ARG A 24 -6.24 4.97 -19.17
CA ARG A 24 -7.24 3.90 -19.26
C ARG A 24 -8.63 4.50 -19.29
N ILE A 25 -9.39 4.21 -20.34
CA ILE A 25 -10.77 4.67 -20.50
C ILE A 25 -11.72 3.49 -20.65
N ASP A 26 -12.82 3.48 -19.90
CA ASP A 26 -13.99 2.67 -20.22
C ASP A 26 -15.05 3.56 -20.89
N PRO A 27 -15.11 3.57 -22.24
CA PRO A 27 -16.00 4.45 -23.01
C PRO A 27 -17.45 3.95 -23.07
N HIS A 28 -17.80 2.81 -22.47
CA HIS A 28 -19.14 2.24 -22.63
C HIS A 28 -19.64 1.53 -21.37
N VAL A 29 -20.33 2.27 -20.50
CA VAL A 29 -20.97 1.73 -19.28
C VAL A 29 -22.46 2.07 -19.31
N CYS A 30 -23.31 1.04 -19.40
CA CYS A 30 -24.78 1.16 -19.52
C CYS A 30 -25.51 0.97 -18.18
N TYR A 31 -24.80 1.02 -17.06
CA TYR A 31 -25.37 0.82 -15.73
C TYR A 31 -26.44 1.88 -15.39
N ALA A 32 -27.62 1.41 -15.00
CA ALA A 32 -28.76 2.24 -14.61
C ALA A 32 -28.75 2.47 -13.09
N LEU A 33 -28.47 3.71 -12.67
CA LEU A 33 -28.46 4.09 -11.26
C LEU A 33 -29.88 4.28 -10.74
N ASN A 34 -30.24 3.58 -9.66
CA ASN A 34 -31.58 3.68 -9.06
C ASN A 34 -31.57 4.49 -7.76
N ASP A 35 -30.52 4.40 -6.94
CA ASP A 35 -30.42 5.12 -5.65
C ASP A 35 -29.00 5.60 -5.27
N GLY A 36 -28.85 6.11 -4.05
CA GLY A 36 -27.57 6.61 -3.53
C GLY A 36 -26.56 5.52 -3.13
N ALA A 37 -26.99 4.27 -2.91
CA ALA A 37 -26.10 3.14 -2.65
C ALA A 37 -25.46 2.66 -3.96
N ASP A 38 -26.26 2.56 -5.03
CA ASP A 38 -25.77 2.25 -6.38
C ASP A 38 -24.68 3.24 -6.83
N GLN A 39 -24.83 4.53 -6.46
CA GLN A 39 -23.81 5.55 -6.74
C GLN A 39 -22.49 5.24 -6.03
N ILE A 40 -22.51 4.90 -4.74
CA ILE A 40 -21.29 4.57 -3.99
C ILE A 40 -20.61 3.33 -4.57
N GLU A 41 -21.39 2.30 -4.91
CA GLU A 41 -20.86 1.09 -5.51
C GLU A 41 -20.24 1.35 -6.89
N LEU A 42 -20.83 2.24 -7.69
CA LEU A 42 -20.28 2.65 -8.99
C LEU A 42 -18.95 3.36 -8.82
N LEU A 43 -18.87 4.25 -7.83
CA LEU A 43 -17.63 4.97 -7.51
C LEU A 43 -16.53 3.99 -7.06
N ARG A 44 -16.88 2.99 -6.23
CA ARG A 44 -15.96 1.93 -5.79
C ARG A 44 -15.51 1.04 -6.95
N ALA A 45 -16.43 0.59 -7.79
CA ALA A 45 -16.12 -0.27 -8.94
C ALA A 45 -15.15 0.43 -9.91
N THR A 46 -15.37 1.71 -10.19
CA THR A 46 -14.49 2.51 -11.04
C THR A 46 -13.09 2.67 -10.44
N SER A 47 -13.00 2.96 -9.13
CA SER A 47 -11.70 3.06 -8.45
C SER A 47 -10.96 1.73 -8.41
N ASN A 48 -11.66 0.61 -8.19
CA ASN A 48 -11.07 -0.72 -8.17
C ASN A 48 -10.56 -1.14 -9.55
N ALA A 49 -11.23 -0.72 -10.62
CA ALA A 49 -10.81 -0.96 -12.00
C ALA A 49 -9.61 -0.08 -12.44
N ALA A 50 -9.17 0.88 -11.60
CA ALA A 50 -8.06 1.78 -11.89
C ALA A 50 -8.19 2.49 -13.25
N LEU A 51 -9.40 2.99 -13.54
CA LEU A 51 -9.72 3.72 -14.77
C LEU A 51 -9.44 5.21 -14.60
N ASP A 52 -8.78 5.84 -15.59
CA ASP A 52 -8.52 7.28 -15.60
C ASP A 52 -9.68 8.07 -16.22
N MET A 53 -10.49 7.43 -17.06
CA MET A 53 -11.75 7.98 -17.59
C MET A 53 -12.84 6.90 -17.62
N ILE A 54 -14.07 7.29 -17.31
CA ILE A 54 -15.25 6.42 -17.41
C ILE A 54 -16.38 7.18 -18.07
N ALA A 55 -17.04 6.58 -19.05
CA ALA A 55 -18.21 7.16 -19.68
C ALA A 55 -19.49 6.47 -19.22
N LEU A 56 -20.42 7.24 -18.66
CA LEU A 56 -21.73 6.75 -18.28
C LEU A 56 -22.68 6.93 -19.46
N THR A 57 -22.92 5.84 -20.18
CA THR A 57 -23.59 5.81 -21.48
C THR A 57 -24.93 5.10 -21.38
N GLY A 58 -25.86 5.67 -20.62
CA GLY A 58 -27.18 5.08 -20.41
C GLY A 58 -27.93 4.87 -21.74
N ILE A 59 -28.73 3.79 -21.79
CA ILE A 59 -29.53 3.46 -22.97
C ILE A 59 -30.62 4.52 -23.13
N GLY A 60 -30.54 5.29 -24.21
CA GLY A 60 -31.46 6.39 -24.52
C GLY A 60 -31.56 7.48 -23.46
N SER A 61 -30.60 7.57 -22.54
CA SER A 61 -30.77 8.34 -21.30
C SER A 61 -29.43 8.79 -20.74
N ILE A 62 -29.40 10.03 -20.24
CA ILE A 62 -28.28 10.58 -19.48
C ILE A 62 -28.55 10.61 -17.96
N LYS A 63 -29.67 10.03 -17.52
CA LYS A 63 -30.12 10.10 -16.11
C LYS A 63 -29.09 9.57 -15.11
N SER A 64 -28.32 8.53 -15.45
CA SER A 64 -27.27 8.01 -14.57
C SER A 64 -26.21 9.06 -14.29
N PHE A 65 -25.68 9.72 -15.33
CA PHE A 65 -24.69 10.79 -15.16
C PHE A 65 -25.28 11.99 -14.41
N ASP A 66 -26.48 12.41 -14.78
CA ASP A 66 -27.20 13.53 -14.16
C ASP A 66 -27.50 13.27 -12.68
N ALA A 67 -27.82 12.03 -12.29
CA ALA A 67 -28.03 11.65 -10.90
C ALA A 67 -26.76 11.81 -10.05
N ILE A 68 -25.60 11.39 -10.57
CA ILE A 68 -24.30 11.57 -9.90
C ILE A 68 -23.95 13.05 -9.81
N GLN A 69 -24.14 13.81 -10.89
CA GLN A 69 -23.83 15.24 -10.92
C GLN A 69 -24.71 16.02 -9.94
N ARG A 70 -26.04 15.80 -9.95
CA ARG A 70 -26.98 16.44 -9.02
C ARG A 70 -26.71 16.08 -7.58
N ASP A 71 -26.36 14.82 -7.31
CA ASP A 71 -26.01 14.39 -5.96
C ASP A 71 -24.76 15.14 -5.47
N TYR A 72 -23.72 15.21 -6.29
CA TYR A 72 -22.51 15.98 -5.98
C TYR A 72 -22.79 17.47 -5.73
N ASP A 73 -23.55 18.11 -6.63
CA ASP A 73 -23.91 19.52 -6.50
C ASP A 73 -24.75 19.77 -5.24
N LYS A 74 -25.69 18.88 -4.94
CA LYS A 74 -26.49 18.93 -3.70
C LYS A 74 -25.61 18.81 -2.46
N LEU A 75 -24.67 17.87 -2.45
CA LEU A 75 -23.76 17.66 -1.32
C LEU A 75 -22.85 18.88 -1.09
N ILE A 76 -22.35 19.50 -2.16
CA ILE A 76 -21.60 20.77 -2.07
C ILE A 76 -22.47 21.89 -1.48
N LEU A 77 -23.74 21.98 -1.87
CA LEU A 77 -24.65 22.99 -1.33
C LEU A 77 -24.91 22.77 0.17
N LEU A 78 -25.09 21.52 0.59
CA LEU A 78 -25.29 21.16 2.01
C LEU A 78 -24.06 21.46 2.85
N GLU A 79 -22.85 21.20 2.32
CA GLU A 79 -21.58 21.55 2.95
C GLU A 79 -21.45 23.07 3.10
N LYS A 80 -21.69 23.84 2.03
CA LYS A 80 -21.66 25.32 2.05
C LYS A 80 -22.68 25.92 3.02
N ALA A 81 -23.82 25.26 3.19
CA ALA A 81 -24.87 25.67 4.12
C ALA A 81 -24.60 25.21 5.58
N GLY A 82 -23.54 24.44 5.84
CA GLY A 82 -23.18 23.97 7.18
C GLY A 82 -24.16 22.96 7.79
N ILE A 83 -24.98 22.30 6.96
CA ILE A 83 -26.02 21.34 7.38
C ILE A 83 -25.76 19.92 6.87
N LEU A 84 -24.51 19.63 6.48
CA LEU A 84 -24.12 18.33 5.95
C LEU A 84 -24.19 17.26 7.05
N SER A 85 -24.92 16.18 6.79
CA SER A 85 -24.98 15.04 7.70
C SER A 85 -23.68 14.21 7.60
N ALA A 86 -23.33 13.45 8.64
CA ALA A 86 -22.19 12.53 8.60
C ALA A 86 -22.20 11.56 7.39
N PRO A 87 -23.31 10.88 7.04
CA PRO A 87 -23.34 10.02 5.86
C PRO A 87 -23.22 10.79 4.54
N ASP A 88 -23.78 12.00 4.44
CA ASP A 88 -23.61 12.86 3.28
C ASP A 88 -22.15 13.34 3.12
N GLY A 89 -21.44 13.55 4.23
CA GLY A 89 -20.00 13.86 4.25
C GLY A 89 -19.13 12.74 3.69
N VAL A 90 -19.44 11.48 4.02
CA VAL A 90 -18.76 10.31 3.43
C VAL A 90 -19.00 10.24 1.92
N ARG A 91 -20.25 10.44 1.47
CA ARG A 91 -20.61 10.45 0.05
C ARG A 91 -19.90 11.56 -0.71
N LEU A 92 -19.83 12.77 -0.15
CA LEU A 92 -19.14 13.90 -0.77
C LEU A 92 -17.63 13.64 -0.92
N THR A 93 -17.01 13.03 0.10
CA THR A 93 -15.60 12.62 0.05
C THR A 93 -15.36 11.63 -1.08
N LEU A 94 -16.21 10.61 -1.23
CA LEU A 94 -16.10 9.62 -2.31
C LEU A 94 -16.25 10.25 -3.71
N HIS A 95 -17.20 11.18 -3.89
CA HIS A 95 -17.33 11.93 -5.15
C HIS A 95 -16.06 12.73 -5.48
N ARG A 96 -15.46 13.39 -4.47
CA ARG A 96 -14.21 14.15 -4.63
C ARG A 96 -13.03 13.24 -4.98
N GLU A 97 -12.87 12.14 -4.27
CA GLU A 97 -11.80 11.17 -4.52
C GLU A 97 -11.89 10.62 -5.95
N LEU A 98 -13.10 10.25 -6.40
CA LEU A 98 -13.26 9.75 -7.76
C LEU A 98 -12.96 10.83 -8.80
N ARG A 99 -13.51 12.04 -8.68
CA ARG A 99 -13.24 13.13 -9.64
C ARG A 99 -11.79 13.59 -9.66
N THR A 100 -11.02 13.30 -8.60
CA THR A 100 -9.57 13.54 -8.55
C THR A 100 -8.79 12.49 -9.32
N ARG A 101 -9.26 11.23 -9.33
CA ARG A 101 -8.57 10.09 -9.95
C ARG A 101 -9.05 9.77 -11.36
N SER A 102 -10.33 10.01 -11.65
CA SER A 102 -11.00 9.58 -12.86
C SER A 102 -11.91 10.68 -13.39
N THR A 103 -11.85 10.92 -14.70
CA THR A 103 -12.79 11.83 -15.36
C THR A 103 -14.08 11.07 -15.71
N ILE A 104 -15.22 11.55 -15.19
CA ILE A 104 -16.54 11.02 -15.58
C ILE A 104 -17.02 11.76 -16.82
N LEU A 105 -17.25 11.03 -17.90
CA LEU A 105 -17.74 11.56 -19.17
C LEU A 105 -19.24 11.32 -19.31
N PRO A 106 -20.02 12.36 -19.64
CA PRO A 106 -21.42 12.19 -20.00
C PRO A 106 -21.55 11.52 -21.38
N GLY A 107 -22.51 10.61 -21.49
CA GLY A 107 -22.81 9.94 -22.74
C GLY A 107 -24.18 9.30 -22.77
N PHE A 108 -24.54 8.76 -23.93
CA PHE A 108 -25.72 7.93 -24.10
C PHE A 108 -25.46 6.87 -25.16
N THR A 109 -26.28 5.83 -25.16
CA THR A 109 -26.27 4.80 -26.19
C THR A 109 -27.61 4.80 -26.92
N ALA A 110 -27.59 4.80 -28.25
CA ALA A 110 -28.78 4.80 -29.07
C ALA A 110 -28.69 3.80 -30.23
N THR A 111 -29.80 3.17 -30.56
CA THR A 111 -29.93 2.27 -31.72
C THR A 111 -30.59 3.04 -32.86
N SER A 112 -29.87 3.17 -33.98
CA SER A 112 -30.35 3.81 -35.19
C SER A 112 -31.51 3.07 -35.85
N SER A 113 -32.19 3.72 -36.81
CA SER A 113 -33.22 3.07 -37.63
C SER A 113 -32.69 1.88 -38.45
N ASP A 114 -31.38 1.89 -38.70
CA ASP A 114 -30.67 0.85 -39.45
C ASP A 114 -30.30 -0.35 -38.57
N GLY A 115 -30.59 -0.31 -37.26
CA GLY A 115 -30.27 -1.36 -36.29
C GLY A 115 -28.86 -1.26 -35.69
N LEU A 116 -28.03 -0.32 -36.15
CA LEU A 116 -26.70 -0.09 -35.61
C LEU A 116 -26.77 0.65 -34.26
N LEU A 117 -26.13 0.07 -33.25
CA LEU A 117 -25.95 0.68 -31.92
C LEU A 117 -24.78 1.66 -31.94
N ILE A 118 -25.00 2.87 -31.41
CA ILE A 118 -24.02 3.96 -31.37
C ILE A 118 -23.93 4.50 -29.94
N THR A 119 -22.71 4.59 -29.42
CA THR A 119 -22.41 5.29 -28.17
C THR A 119 -21.88 6.68 -28.47
N ALA A 120 -22.46 7.67 -27.81
CA ALA A 120 -22.06 9.06 -27.85
C ALA A 120 -21.30 9.43 -26.57
N LEU A 121 -20.10 10.00 -26.73
CA LEU A 121 -19.28 10.51 -25.64
C LEU A 121 -19.14 12.02 -25.75
N PHE A 122 -19.25 12.75 -24.64
CA PHE A 122 -19.12 14.20 -24.60
C PHE A 122 -18.08 14.66 -23.57
N PRO A 123 -17.53 15.88 -23.71
CA PRO A 123 -16.70 16.49 -22.69
C PRO A 123 -17.41 16.56 -21.34
N ALA A 124 -16.69 16.38 -20.23
CA ALA A 124 -17.22 16.43 -18.87
C ALA A 124 -17.98 17.74 -18.54
N GLU A 125 -17.60 18.84 -19.19
CA GLU A 125 -18.20 20.17 -19.03
C GLU A 125 -19.51 20.35 -19.83
N THR A 126 -19.93 19.35 -20.60
CA THR A 126 -21.12 19.45 -21.45
C THR A 126 -22.37 19.37 -20.59
N THR A 127 -23.26 20.35 -20.71
CA THR A 127 -24.46 20.40 -19.88
C THR A 127 -25.41 19.25 -20.21
N THR A 128 -26.03 18.67 -19.18
CA THR A 128 -27.06 17.62 -19.34
C THR A 128 -28.18 18.07 -20.28
N ILE A 129 -28.59 19.35 -20.18
CA ILE A 129 -29.65 19.95 -21.01
C ILE A 129 -29.29 19.90 -22.50
N SER A 130 -28.04 20.19 -22.86
CA SER A 130 -27.58 20.10 -24.25
C SER A 130 -27.70 18.67 -24.78
N ILE A 131 -27.35 17.67 -23.98
CA ILE A 131 -27.40 16.27 -24.37
C ILE A 131 -28.85 15.76 -24.42
N GLU A 132 -29.71 16.16 -23.48
CA GLU A 132 -31.15 15.89 -23.53
C GLU A 132 -31.80 16.49 -24.77
N THR A 133 -31.36 17.70 -25.17
CA THR A 133 -31.83 18.33 -26.41
C THR A 133 -31.44 17.50 -27.63
N ILE A 134 -30.22 16.94 -27.66
CA ILE A 134 -29.80 16.03 -28.74
C ILE A 134 -30.68 14.77 -28.76
N LEU A 135 -30.93 14.14 -27.60
CA LEU A 135 -31.80 12.98 -27.49
C LEU A 135 -33.22 13.27 -28.01
N GLN A 136 -33.79 14.43 -27.67
CA GLN A 136 -35.09 14.88 -28.17
C GLN A 136 -35.09 15.11 -29.69
N HIS A 137 -34.04 15.71 -30.25
CA HIS A 137 -33.92 15.88 -31.71
C HIS A 137 -33.80 14.56 -32.44
N LEU A 138 -33.19 13.56 -31.79
CA LEU A 138 -33.16 12.18 -32.27
C LEU A 138 -34.50 11.45 -32.06
N GLY A 139 -35.48 12.05 -31.38
CA GLY A 139 -36.77 11.41 -31.07
C GLY A 139 -36.64 10.21 -30.13
N ILE A 140 -35.64 10.25 -29.23
CA ILE A 140 -35.42 9.22 -28.21
C ILE A 140 -36.16 9.67 -26.94
N ASP A 141 -37.38 9.17 -26.79
CA ASP A 141 -38.31 9.61 -25.73
C ASP A 141 -38.52 8.52 -24.64
N GLY A 142 -37.87 7.35 -24.77
CA GLY A 142 -38.13 6.15 -23.95
C GLY A 142 -36.88 5.40 -23.49
N THR A 143 -37.09 4.38 -22.66
CA THR A 143 -36.04 3.54 -22.03
C THR A 143 -35.26 2.65 -22.99
N ASP A 144 -35.78 2.46 -24.20
CA ASP A 144 -35.30 1.42 -25.11
C ASP A 144 -34.16 1.92 -26.01
N GLY A 145 -33.88 3.23 -25.99
CA GLY A 145 -32.76 3.86 -26.73
C GLY A 145 -32.88 3.79 -28.25
N THR A 146 -34.02 3.38 -28.81
CA THR A 146 -34.21 3.28 -30.26
C THR A 146 -34.67 4.60 -30.87
N THR A 147 -34.22 4.89 -32.09
CA THR A 147 -34.63 6.07 -32.87
C THR A 147 -34.98 5.71 -34.30
N LYS A 148 -35.85 6.52 -34.93
CA LYS A 148 -36.13 6.45 -36.38
C LYS A 148 -35.09 7.18 -37.23
N THR A 149 -34.04 7.70 -36.61
CA THR A 149 -32.97 8.45 -37.25
C THR A 149 -31.89 7.50 -37.77
N ALA A 150 -31.40 7.75 -38.99
CA ALA A 150 -30.33 6.97 -39.60
C ALA A 150 -28.99 7.18 -38.89
N ALA A 151 -28.13 6.15 -38.89
CA ALA A 151 -26.84 6.15 -38.18
C ALA A 151 -25.94 7.34 -38.53
N GLY A 152 -25.87 7.72 -39.81
CA GLY A 152 -25.01 8.83 -40.25
C GLY A 152 -25.44 10.21 -39.72
N VAL A 153 -26.76 10.42 -39.54
CA VAL A 153 -27.28 11.66 -38.96
C VAL A 153 -26.96 11.73 -37.47
N ILE A 154 -27.05 10.61 -36.76
CA ILE A 154 -26.67 10.49 -35.35
C ILE A 154 -25.19 10.86 -35.18
N CYS A 155 -24.29 10.24 -35.95
CA CYS A 155 -22.86 10.54 -35.89
C CYS A 155 -22.55 12.01 -36.21
N ALA A 156 -23.21 12.58 -37.22
CA ALA A 156 -23.01 13.98 -37.59
C ALA A 156 -23.43 14.95 -36.47
N LEU A 157 -24.57 14.68 -35.81
CA LEU A 157 -25.04 15.48 -34.67
C LEU A 157 -24.09 15.40 -33.47
N ILE A 158 -23.58 14.20 -33.15
CA ILE A 158 -22.60 14.00 -32.08
C ILE A 158 -21.32 14.79 -32.37
N ASN A 159 -20.77 14.66 -33.58
CA ASN A 159 -19.55 15.36 -33.97
C ASN A 159 -19.71 16.88 -33.96
N ALA A 160 -20.88 17.39 -34.39
CA ALA A 160 -21.22 18.82 -34.35
C ALA A 160 -21.33 19.36 -32.92
N ALA A 161 -21.70 18.52 -31.96
CA ALA A 161 -21.73 18.82 -30.53
C ALA A 161 -20.38 18.58 -29.83
N ASN A 162 -19.26 18.49 -30.58
CA ASN A 162 -17.92 18.18 -30.08
C ASN A 162 -17.80 16.84 -29.34
N GLY A 163 -18.72 15.90 -29.58
CA GLY A 163 -18.65 14.55 -29.04
C GLY A 163 -17.83 13.60 -29.91
N ILE A 164 -17.67 12.37 -29.42
CA ILE A 164 -17.11 11.22 -30.14
C ILE A 164 -18.21 10.19 -30.32
N ALA A 165 -18.44 9.74 -31.55
CA ALA A 165 -19.34 8.64 -31.87
C ALA A 165 -18.57 7.33 -32.01
N VAL A 166 -18.98 6.31 -31.25
CA VAL A 166 -18.43 4.94 -31.29
C VAL A 166 -19.53 3.99 -31.76
N ALA A 167 -19.29 3.24 -32.83
CA ALA A 167 -20.25 2.26 -33.35
C ALA A 167 -19.99 0.85 -32.79
N HIS A 168 -21.07 0.11 -32.56
CA HIS A 168 -21.04 -1.28 -32.06
C HIS A 168 -21.70 -2.24 -33.06
N PRO A 169 -20.98 -2.68 -34.10
CA PRO A 169 -21.53 -3.58 -35.09
C PRO A 169 -21.63 -5.01 -34.55
N THR A 170 -22.80 -5.62 -34.74
CA THR A 170 -23.12 -6.98 -34.30
C THR A 170 -23.44 -7.92 -35.46
N SER A 171 -23.83 -7.37 -36.62
CA SER A 171 -24.22 -8.11 -37.81
C SER A 171 -23.32 -7.80 -39.02
N ALA A 172 -23.33 -8.67 -40.04
CA ALA A 172 -22.65 -8.40 -41.31
C ALA A 172 -23.21 -7.17 -42.06
N GLY A 173 -24.50 -6.86 -41.84
CA GLY A 173 -25.12 -5.64 -42.35
C GLY A 173 -24.54 -4.39 -41.68
N ASP A 174 -24.35 -4.44 -40.36
CA ASP A 174 -23.76 -3.36 -39.57
C ASP A 174 -22.33 -3.05 -40.03
N VAL A 175 -21.53 -4.08 -40.32
CA VAL A 175 -20.16 -3.93 -40.85
C VAL A 175 -20.16 -3.18 -42.18
N THR A 176 -21.13 -3.46 -43.05
CA THR A 176 -21.26 -2.79 -44.35
C THR A 176 -21.63 -1.32 -44.17
N LEU A 177 -22.55 -1.02 -43.25
CA LEU A 177 -22.96 0.34 -42.92
C LEU A 177 -21.81 1.14 -42.29
N VAL A 178 -21.09 0.55 -41.33
CA VAL A 178 -19.91 1.15 -40.68
C VAL A 178 -18.85 1.51 -41.73
N LYS A 179 -18.55 0.63 -42.69
CA LYS A 179 -17.64 0.93 -43.81
C LYS A 179 -18.09 2.16 -44.61
N ALA A 180 -19.39 2.27 -44.90
CA ALA A 180 -19.94 3.42 -45.62
C ALA A 180 -19.83 4.73 -44.81
N LEU A 181 -20.09 4.69 -43.51
CA LEU A 181 -19.98 5.85 -42.61
C LEU A 181 -18.54 6.34 -42.45
N ILE A 182 -17.58 5.41 -42.39
CA ILE A 182 -16.14 5.74 -42.34
C ILE A 182 -15.70 6.38 -43.65
N ALA A 183 -16.10 5.81 -44.80
CA ALA A 183 -15.79 6.37 -46.10
C ALA A 183 -16.40 7.78 -46.31
N ALA A 184 -17.54 8.06 -45.66
CA ALA A 184 -18.17 9.37 -45.64
C ALA A 184 -17.54 10.36 -44.65
N GLY A 185 -16.54 9.93 -43.84
CA GLY A 185 -15.92 10.75 -42.81
C GLY A 185 -16.84 11.09 -41.63
N GLN A 186 -17.88 10.28 -41.41
CA GLN A 186 -18.88 10.52 -40.36
C GLN A 186 -18.58 9.73 -39.08
N LEU A 187 -17.90 8.58 -39.19
CA LEU A 187 -17.56 7.70 -38.09
C LEU A 187 -16.05 7.51 -37.99
N HIS A 188 -15.49 7.64 -36.79
CA HIS A 188 -14.05 7.67 -36.54
C HIS A 188 -13.58 6.61 -35.52
N ALA A 189 -14.52 5.97 -34.80
CA ALA A 189 -14.23 4.94 -33.81
C ALA A 189 -15.26 3.80 -33.83
N ILE A 190 -14.79 2.60 -33.49
CA ILE A 190 -15.59 1.38 -33.33
C ILE A 190 -15.27 0.70 -32.00
N ASP A 191 -16.19 -0.08 -31.47
CA ASP A 191 -16.04 -0.75 -30.17
C ASP A 191 -15.05 -1.93 -30.20
N ARG A 192 -14.96 -2.63 -31.34
CA ARG A 192 -14.13 -3.82 -31.51
C ARG A 192 -13.49 -3.86 -32.90
N ALA A 193 -12.38 -4.57 -33.03
CA ALA A 193 -11.77 -4.81 -34.34
C ALA A 193 -12.70 -5.64 -35.24
N ILE A 194 -12.77 -5.28 -36.52
CA ILE A 194 -13.65 -5.92 -37.51
C ILE A 194 -12.81 -6.31 -38.72
N ASP A 195 -12.95 -7.56 -39.16
CA ASP A 195 -12.23 -8.05 -40.33
C ASP A 195 -12.56 -7.23 -41.60
N GLY A 196 -11.51 -6.69 -42.21
CA GLY A 196 -11.61 -5.86 -43.41
C GLY A 196 -11.98 -4.39 -43.15
N ILE A 197 -11.83 -3.90 -41.92
CA ILE A 197 -11.75 -2.47 -41.60
C ILE A 197 -10.42 -2.22 -40.88
N ASP A 198 -9.42 -1.78 -41.64
CA ASP A 198 -8.10 -1.46 -41.12
C ASP A 198 -7.95 0.06 -40.92
N ASN A 199 -7.02 0.47 -40.04
CA ASN A 199 -6.68 1.87 -39.77
C ASN A 199 -7.77 2.74 -39.12
N ILE A 200 -8.69 2.14 -38.34
CA ILE A 200 -9.66 2.88 -37.52
C ILE A 200 -9.38 2.70 -36.03
N CYS A 201 -9.75 3.72 -35.23
CA CYS A 201 -9.61 3.68 -33.79
C CYS A 201 -10.59 2.66 -33.17
N VAL A 202 -10.06 1.70 -32.41
CA VAL A 202 -10.86 0.74 -31.65
C VAL A 202 -10.97 1.24 -30.22
N LEU A 203 -12.02 2.02 -29.92
CA LEU A 203 -12.30 2.61 -28.61
C LEU A 203 -13.38 1.78 -27.91
N GLY A 204 -13.02 0.57 -27.51
CA GLY A 204 -13.93 -0.37 -26.84
C GLY A 204 -14.04 -0.16 -25.33
N GLY A 205 -15.17 -0.57 -24.77
CA GLY A 205 -15.48 -0.51 -23.33
C GLY A 205 -16.15 -1.78 -22.82
N SER A 206 -16.58 -1.78 -21.56
CA SER A 206 -17.11 -2.96 -20.88
C SER A 206 -18.52 -3.35 -21.31
N GLY A 207 -19.33 -2.39 -21.74
CA GLY A 207 -20.77 -2.57 -21.96
C GLY A 207 -21.53 -2.93 -20.68
N ALA A 208 -20.96 -2.63 -19.51
CA ALA A 208 -21.46 -3.10 -18.24
C ALA A 208 -22.89 -2.59 -17.95
N THR A 209 -23.80 -3.52 -17.68
CA THR A 209 -25.17 -3.24 -17.21
C THR A 209 -25.34 -3.49 -15.71
N ASP A 210 -24.34 -4.08 -15.08
CA ASP A 210 -24.25 -4.38 -13.66
C ASP A 210 -22.91 -3.86 -13.11
N ILE A 211 -22.87 -3.67 -11.78
CA ILE A 211 -21.73 -3.05 -11.09
C ILE A 211 -20.44 -3.86 -11.23
N GLU A 212 -20.54 -5.18 -11.25
CA GLU A 212 -19.39 -6.05 -11.23
C GLU A 212 -18.69 -6.08 -12.59
N SER A 213 -19.43 -5.85 -13.67
CA SER A 213 -18.92 -5.87 -15.04
C SER A 213 -18.18 -4.59 -15.43
N ILE A 214 -18.21 -3.55 -14.59
CA ILE A 214 -17.51 -2.29 -14.84
C ILE A 214 -15.99 -2.54 -14.87
N GLY A 215 -15.32 -2.08 -15.94
CA GLY A 215 -13.90 -2.35 -16.15
C GLY A 215 -13.57 -3.74 -16.69
N ALA A 216 -14.57 -4.56 -17.06
CA ALA A 216 -14.35 -5.84 -17.78
C ALA A 216 -13.79 -5.65 -19.20
N GLY A 217 -13.88 -4.44 -19.74
CA GLY A 217 -13.23 -4.02 -20.99
C GLY A 217 -12.93 -2.53 -20.92
N PHE A 218 -11.73 -2.13 -21.33
CA PHE A 218 -11.31 -0.72 -21.38
C PHE A 218 -10.27 -0.52 -22.49
N SER A 219 -10.08 0.72 -22.92
CA SER A 219 -9.07 1.08 -23.89
C SER A 219 -7.91 1.79 -23.21
N GLU A 220 -6.67 1.40 -23.53
CA GLU A 220 -5.48 2.18 -23.20
C GLU A 220 -5.19 3.16 -24.33
N VAL A 221 -5.10 4.45 -24.01
CA VAL A 221 -4.93 5.53 -24.97
C VAL A 221 -3.72 6.36 -24.61
N THR A 222 -2.81 6.55 -25.57
CA THR A 222 -1.65 7.43 -25.41
C THR A 222 -1.98 8.84 -25.89
N LEU A 223 -2.03 9.79 -24.95
CA LEU A 223 -2.43 11.18 -25.18
C LEU A 223 -1.27 12.15 -24.95
N THR A 224 -1.37 13.33 -25.55
CA THR A 224 -0.48 14.47 -25.30
C THR A 224 -0.84 15.22 -24.01
N ALA A 225 -2.11 15.18 -23.60
CA ALA A 225 -2.62 15.76 -22.37
C ALA A 225 -3.81 14.95 -21.85
N PRO A 226 -4.06 14.92 -20.52
CA PRO A 226 -5.15 14.15 -19.92
C PRO A 226 -6.51 14.87 -20.07
N THR A 227 -6.90 15.17 -21.30
CA THR A 227 -8.11 15.94 -21.61
C THR A 227 -8.95 15.23 -22.68
N PHE A 228 -10.27 15.47 -22.65
CA PHE A 228 -11.17 14.95 -23.67
C PHE A 228 -10.85 15.50 -25.07
N GLU A 229 -10.35 16.74 -25.16
CA GLU A 229 -9.95 17.36 -26.42
C GLU A 229 -8.81 16.58 -27.09
N ALA A 230 -7.77 16.21 -26.33
CA ALA A 230 -6.68 15.38 -26.83
C ALA A 230 -7.17 13.99 -27.29
N LEU A 231 -8.11 13.38 -26.55
CA LEU A 231 -8.74 12.11 -26.95
C LEU A 231 -9.51 12.26 -28.27
N ARG A 232 -10.28 13.33 -28.42
CA ARG A 232 -11.04 13.62 -29.63
C ARG A 232 -10.13 13.88 -30.83
N GLU A 233 -9.08 14.69 -30.66
CA GLU A 233 -8.10 14.93 -31.72
C GLU A 233 -7.46 13.64 -32.20
N LEU A 234 -7.08 12.75 -31.27
CA LEU A 234 -6.51 11.44 -31.60
C LEU A 234 -7.47 10.58 -32.42
N VAL A 235 -8.74 10.50 -32.00
CA VAL A 235 -9.77 9.72 -32.70
C VAL A 235 -10.06 10.30 -34.09
N LEU A 236 -10.21 11.62 -34.20
CA LEU A 236 -10.44 12.30 -35.49
C LEU A 236 -9.23 12.19 -36.43
N ALA A 237 -8.01 12.16 -35.89
CA ALA A 237 -6.78 11.94 -36.65
C ALA A 237 -6.59 10.49 -37.11
N HIS A 238 -7.51 9.56 -36.75
CA HIS A 238 -7.43 8.13 -37.07
C HIS A 238 -6.11 7.46 -36.61
N ASN A 239 -5.55 7.93 -35.50
CA ASN A 239 -4.31 7.38 -34.96
C ASN A 239 -4.56 6.08 -34.16
N HIS A 240 -4.90 5.03 -34.89
CA HIS A 240 -5.23 3.71 -34.36
C HIS A 240 -4.07 3.06 -33.58
N THR A 241 -2.81 3.43 -33.82
CA THR A 241 -1.66 2.88 -33.07
C THR A 241 -1.58 3.38 -31.63
N ALA A 242 -2.20 4.51 -31.35
CA ALA A 242 -2.20 5.14 -30.02
C ALA A 242 -3.38 4.69 -29.15
N ILE A 243 -4.30 3.87 -29.67
CA ILE A 243 -5.39 3.26 -28.92
C ILE A 243 -5.25 1.75 -28.97
N ARG A 244 -5.22 1.12 -27.81
CA ARG A 244 -5.28 -0.32 -27.66
C ARG A 244 -6.52 -0.68 -26.86
N PHE A 245 -7.52 -1.24 -27.52
CA PHE A 245 -8.62 -1.87 -26.79
C PHE A 245 -8.09 -3.11 -26.06
N ILE A 246 -8.35 -3.16 -24.76
CA ILE A 246 -8.07 -4.29 -23.90
C ILE A 246 -9.41 -4.76 -23.36
N SER A 247 -9.92 -5.84 -23.95
CA SER A 247 -10.95 -6.64 -23.28
C SER A 247 -10.26 -7.34 -22.11
N THR A 248 -10.07 -6.64 -21.00
CA THR A 248 -9.26 -7.14 -19.90
C THR A 248 -10.02 -8.24 -19.18
N PRO A 249 -9.53 -9.48 -19.24
CA PRO A 249 -10.08 -10.58 -18.47
C PRO A 249 -9.55 -10.45 -17.04
N VAL A 250 -9.80 -9.35 -16.33
CA VAL A 250 -9.29 -9.14 -14.95
C VAL A 250 -9.69 -10.33 -14.08
N ARG A 251 -10.89 -10.87 -14.31
CA ARG A 251 -11.41 -12.11 -13.72
C ARG A 251 -10.73 -13.38 -14.24
N ARG A 252 -10.38 -13.51 -15.53
CA ARG A 252 -9.73 -14.72 -16.07
C ARG A 252 -8.24 -14.78 -15.76
N TRP A 253 -7.50 -13.66 -15.69
CA TRP A 253 -6.12 -13.67 -15.20
C TRP A 253 -6.07 -13.96 -13.69
N ALA A 254 -6.94 -13.32 -12.89
CA ALA A 254 -7.08 -13.64 -11.47
C ALA A 254 -7.49 -15.11 -11.27
N LEU A 255 -8.48 -15.60 -12.02
CA LEU A 255 -8.89 -17.00 -12.00
C LEU A 255 -7.76 -17.94 -12.48
N HIS A 256 -7.00 -17.56 -13.50
CA HIS A 256 -5.86 -18.34 -13.97
C HIS A 256 -4.75 -18.43 -12.91
N GLN A 257 -4.48 -17.35 -12.18
CA GLN A 257 -3.57 -17.39 -11.03
C GLN A 257 -4.12 -18.26 -9.89
N LEU A 258 -5.41 -18.16 -9.57
CA LEU A 258 -6.04 -19.00 -8.54
C LEU A 258 -6.10 -20.48 -8.95
N LEU A 259 -6.25 -20.78 -10.25
CA LEU A 259 -6.17 -22.13 -10.80
C LEU A 259 -4.77 -22.72 -10.64
N GLN A 260 -3.72 -21.90 -10.79
CA GLN A 260 -2.33 -22.29 -10.61
C GLN A 260 -1.87 -22.35 -9.13
N ALA A 261 -2.54 -21.62 -8.23
CA ALA A 261 -2.27 -21.59 -6.80
C ALA A 261 -2.84 -22.82 -6.04
N THR A 262 -2.52 -24.03 -6.51
CA THR A 262 -3.00 -25.29 -5.93
C THR A 262 -2.42 -25.61 -4.55
N THR A 263 -1.36 -24.90 -4.14
CA THR A 263 -0.68 -25.05 -2.86
C THR A 263 -1.13 -24.05 -1.79
N ASP A 264 -2.13 -23.20 -2.07
CA ASP A 264 -2.64 -22.24 -1.08
C ASP A 264 -3.71 -22.88 -0.17
N ALA A 265 -3.49 -22.74 1.14
CA ALA A 265 -4.44 -23.16 2.17
C ALA A 265 -5.75 -22.34 2.15
N HIS A 266 -5.82 -21.21 1.47
CA HIS A 266 -7.05 -20.42 1.35
C HIS A 266 -7.80 -20.70 0.04
N ILE A 267 -7.28 -21.57 -0.82
CA ILE A 267 -7.89 -21.90 -2.12
C ILE A 267 -8.31 -23.37 -2.14
N ILE A 268 -9.59 -23.63 -2.45
CA ILE A 268 -10.13 -24.97 -2.63
C ILE A 268 -10.66 -25.10 -4.04
N GLN A 269 -10.30 -26.16 -4.74
CA GLN A 269 -10.81 -26.47 -6.07
C GLN A 269 -11.65 -27.76 -6.01
N MET A 270 -12.85 -27.73 -6.58
CA MET A 270 -13.70 -28.90 -6.72
C MET A 270 -14.31 -29.00 -8.12
N SER A 271 -14.37 -30.21 -8.66
CA SER A 271 -14.97 -30.46 -9.98
C SER A 271 -16.49 -30.29 -9.99
N GLU A 272 -17.19 -30.69 -8.93
CA GLU A 272 -18.65 -30.53 -8.79
C GLU A 272 -19.06 -30.08 -7.37
N ALA A 273 -19.99 -29.12 -7.29
CA ALA A 273 -20.58 -28.69 -6.01
C ALA A 273 -21.64 -29.68 -5.53
N LYS A 274 -21.24 -30.63 -4.68
CA LYS A 274 -22.16 -31.41 -3.85
C LYS A 274 -22.44 -30.66 -2.55
N PRO A 275 -23.71 -30.51 -2.11
CA PRO A 275 -24.04 -29.67 -0.95
C PRO A 275 -23.26 -30.01 0.32
N ALA A 276 -23.10 -31.29 0.63
CA ALA A 276 -22.39 -31.73 1.85
C ALA A 276 -20.87 -31.43 1.79
N ASP A 277 -20.24 -31.67 0.65
CA ASP A 277 -18.80 -31.45 0.46
C ASP A 277 -18.49 -29.95 0.38
N ALA A 278 -19.33 -29.18 -0.32
CA ALA A 278 -19.24 -27.73 -0.38
C ALA A 278 -19.42 -27.10 1.01
N ALA A 279 -20.37 -27.58 1.82
CA ALA A 279 -20.59 -27.06 3.17
C ALA A 279 -19.35 -27.29 4.06
N ALA A 280 -18.73 -28.46 3.95
CA ALA A 280 -17.50 -28.78 4.66
C ALA A 280 -16.35 -27.84 4.31
N HIS A 281 -16.15 -27.57 3.02
CA HIS A 281 -15.10 -26.68 2.53
C HIS A 281 -15.37 -25.21 2.85
N ILE A 282 -16.61 -24.74 2.72
CA ILE A 282 -17.02 -23.38 3.06
C ILE A 282 -16.84 -23.13 4.56
N ALA A 283 -17.27 -24.04 5.43
CA ALA A 283 -17.09 -23.90 6.87
C ALA A 283 -15.61 -23.89 7.26
N ALA A 284 -14.79 -24.72 6.61
CA ALA A 284 -13.35 -24.74 6.83
C ALA A 284 -12.65 -23.44 6.41
N LEU A 285 -13.03 -22.86 5.27
CA LEU A 285 -12.52 -21.56 4.81
C LEU A 285 -12.95 -20.43 5.74
N ALA A 286 -14.21 -20.41 6.15
CA ALA A 286 -14.72 -19.40 7.09
C ALA A 286 -14.00 -19.47 8.45
N ASN A 287 -13.65 -20.66 8.93
CA ASN A 287 -12.93 -20.83 10.20
C ASN A 287 -11.44 -20.42 10.16
N ILE A 288 -10.80 -20.35 8.99
CA ILE A 288 -9.39 -19.90 8.88
C ILE A 288 -9.26 -18.40 8.58
N GLY A 289 -10.37 -17.64 8.56
CA GLY A 289 -10.38 -16.21 8.24
C GLY A 289 -10.80 -15.88 6.80
N GLY A 290 -11.30 -16.85 6.05
CA GLY A 290 -11.84 -16.68 4.70
C GLY A 290 -10.98 -17.34 3.61
N GLY A 291 -11.43 -17.23 2.36
CA GLY A 291 -10.72 -17.77 1.20
C GLY A 291 -11.59 -17.94 -0.03
N VAL A 292 -11.11 -18.69 -1.01
CA VAL A 292 -11.77 -18.87 -2.31
C VAL A 292 -12.02 -20.34 -2.61
N LEU A 293 -13.27 -20.67 -2.91
CA LEU A 293 -13.70 -21.96 -3.44
C LEU A 293 -13.98 -21.84 -4.95
N LEU A 294 -13.25 -22.61 -5.76
CA LEU A 294 -13.43 -22.71 -7.21
C LEU A 294 -14.18 -24.00 -7.55
N VAL A 295 -15.34 -23.87 -8.18
CA VAL A 295 -16.18 -24.99 -8.63
C VAL A 295 -16.12 -25.12 -10.15
N GLY A 296 -15.83 -26.32 -10.65
CA GLY A 296 -15.59 -26.59 -12.07
C GLY A 296 -14.10 -26.71 -12.43
N SER A 297 -13.24 -26.87 -11.42
CA SER A 297 -11.81 -27.11 -11.58
C SER A 297 -11.29 -28.04 -10.49
N GLU A 298 -10.28 -28.84 -10.79
CA GLU A 298 -9.63 -29.72 -9.82
C GLU A 298 -8.12 -29.80 -10.11
N ASN A 299 -7.29 -29.47 -9.11
CA ASN A 299 -5.82 -29.46 -9.21
C ASN A 299 -5.29 -28.66 -10.42
N GLY A 300 -5.89 -27.51 -10.71
CA GLY A 300 -5.55 -26.63 -11.84
C GLY A 300 -6.12 -27.08 -13.19
N VAL A 301 -6.76 -28.25 -13.25
CA VAL A 301 -7.44 -28.73 -14.46
C VAL A 301 -8.88 -28.24 -14.48
N VAL A 302 -9.26 -27.55 -15.55
CA VAL A 302 -10.61 -27.02 -15.73
C VAL A 302 -11.51 -28.10 -16.34
N SER A 303 -12.50 -28.57 -15.58
CA SER A 303 -13.53 -29.51 -16.05
C SER A 303 -14.82 -28.80 -16.48
N GLY A 304 -15.05 -27.59 -15.97
CA GLY A 304 -16.28 -26.85 -16.13
C GLY A 304 -17.44 -27.40 -15.32
N VAL A 305 -18.38 -26.52 -15.00
CA VAL A 305 -19.64 -26.87 -14.34
C VAL A 305 -20.67 -27.29 -15.39
N LYS A 306 -21.28 -28.47 -15.20
CA LYS A 306 -22.29 -29.03 -16.13
C LYS A 306 -23.56 -28.17 -16.26
N SER A 307 -23.97 -27.50 -15.18
CA SER A 307 -25.11 -26.58 -15.14
C SER A 307 -24.87 -25.51 -14.08
N LYS A 308 -24.83 -24.24 -14.51
CA LYS A 308 -24.61 -23.07 -13.64
C LYS A 308 -25.63 -22.99 -12.51
N ASP A 309 -26.93 -23.07 -12.85
CA ASP A 309 -28.02 -22.89 -11.89
C ASP A 309 -28.03 -23.97 -10.80
N LYS A 310 -27.75 -25.23 -11.21
CA LYS A 310 -27.69 -26.35 -10.26
C LYS A 310 -26.53 -26.22 -9.28
N ALA A 311 -25.37 -25.75 -9.74
CA ALA A 311 -24.21 -25.57 -8.90
C ALA A 311 -24.36 -24.39 -7.94
N LEU A 312 -24.89 -23.24 -8.40
CA LEU A 312 -25.21 -22.10 -7.54
C LEU A 312 -26.23 -22.49 -6.46
N SER A 313 -27.31 -23.21 -6.83
CA SER A 313 -28.29 -23.71 -5.86
C SER A 313 -27.67 -24.66 -4.84
N ALA A 314 -26.69 -25.48 -5.24
CA ALA A 314 -25.98 -26.37 -4.32
C ALA A 314 -25.07 -25.62 -3.33
N ILE A 315 -24.38 -24.56 -3.79
CA ILE A 315 -23.54 -23.69 -2.94
C ILE A 315 -24.40 -22.93 -1.93
N LEU A 316 -25.52 -22.35 -2.36
CA LEU A 316 -26.42 -21.63 -1.45
C LEU A 316 -27.00 -22.56 -0.37
N LYS A 317 -27.45 -23.76 -0.75
CA LYS A 317 -27.89 -24.79 0.23
C LYS A 317 -26.79 -25.23 1.17
N ALA A 318 -25.55 -25.29 0.69
CA ALA A 318 -24.40 -25.60 1.53
C ALA A 318 -24.16 -24.52 2.57
N ALA A 319 -24.25 -23.24 2.19
CA ALA A 319 -24.11 -22.10 3.09
C ALA A 319 -25.20 -22.06 4.17
N GLU A 320 -26.46 -22.30 3.77
CA GLU A 320 -27.61 -22.38 4.69
C GLU A 320 -27.48 -23.51 5.72
N SER A 321 -26.68 -24.55 5.42
CA SER A 321 -26.41 -25.66 6.33
C SER A 321 -25.29 -25.39 7.34
N ILE A 322 -24.70 -24.20 7.33
CA ILE A 322 -23.63 -23.77 8.24
C ILE A 322 -24.19 -22.75 9.24
N THR A 323 -23.77 -22.85 10.49
CA THR A 323 -24.18 -21.93 11.57
C THR A 323 -22.95 -21.38 12.29
N PRO A 324 -22.75 -20.05 12.38
CA PRO A 324 -23.52 -19.00 11.71
C PRO A 324 -23.42 -19.07 10.17
N ILE A 325 -24.36 -18.46 9.44
CA ILE A 325 -24.32 -18.45 7.97
C ILE A 325 -23.13 -17.59 7.53
N PRO A 326 -22.16 -18.11 6.76
CA PRO A 326 -21.02 -17.34 6.29
C PRO A 326 -21.40 -16.40 5.14
N ASP A 327 -20.69 -15.27 5.04
CA ASP A 327 -20.87 -14.33 3.93
C ASP A 327 -20.18 -14.85 2.68
N LEU A 328 -20.96 -15.06 1.62
CA LEU A 328 -20.49 -15.62 0.37
C LEU A 328 -20.72 -14.64 -0.79
N THR A 329 -19.70 -14.48 -1.62
CA THR A 329 -19.81 -13.80 -2.92
C THR A 329 -19.55 -14.82 -4.01
N THR A 330 -20.59 -15.16 -4.78
CA THR A 330 -20.52 -16.16 -5.85
C THR A 330 -20.49 -15.51 -7.22
N GLU A 331 -19.56 -15.91 -8.07
CA GLU A 331 -19.35 -15.33 -9.38
C GLU A 331 -19.14 -16.44 -10.42
N ALA A 332 -19.88 -16.42 -11.53
CA ALA A 332 -19.70 -17.39 -12.61
C ALA A 332 -18.83 -16.80 -13.72
N VAL A 333 -17.67 -17.41 -13.97
CA VAL A 333 -16.67 -16.96 -14.94
C VAL A 333 -16.57 -17.96 -16.10
N ALA A 334 -16.69 -17.47 -17.32
CA ALA A 334 -16.42 -18.28 -18.51
C ALA A 334 -14.90 -18.40 -18.73
N TYR A 335 -14.40 -19.64 -18.81
CA TYR A 335 -12.99 -19.97 -19.00
C TYR A 335 -12.86 -21.00 -20.14
N ASP A 336 -12.33 -20.54 -21.29
CA ASP A 336 -12.28 -21.30 -22.55
C ASP A 336 -13.69 -21.80 -23.00
N GLN A 337 -13.91 -23.12 -23.07
CA GLN A 337 -15.22 -23.72 -23.38
C GLN A 337 -16.00 -24.16 -22.12
N ALA A 338 -15.50 -23.81 -20.94
CA ALA A 338 -16.03 -24.24 -19.65
C ALA A 338 -16.50 -23.04 -18.80
N THR A 339 -17.45 -23.27 -17.90
CA THR A 339 -17.86 -22.28 -16.89
C THR A 339 -17.33 -22.71 -15.53
N ILE A 340 -16.65 -21.80 -14.82
CA ILE A 340 -16.16 -22.01 -13.45
C ILE A 340 -16.92 -21.05 -12.53
N ILE A 341 -17.29 -21.51 -11.33
CA ILE A 341 -17.91 -20.65 -10.33
C ILE A 341 -16.88 -20.37 -9.23
N ARG A 342 -16.54 -19.10 -9.05
CA ARG A 342 -15.72 -18.59 -7.95
C ARG A 342 -16.63 -18.24 -6.79
N VAL A 343 -16.33 -18.76 -5.61
CA VAL A 343 -17.04 -18.47 -4.36
C VAL A 343 -16.04 -17.89 -3.38
N GLU A 344 -16.12 -16.60 -3.12
CA GLU A 344 -15.36 -15.97 -2.03
C GLU A 344 -16.12 -16.21 -0.73
N VAL A 345 -15.41 -16.73 0.27
CA VAL A 345 -15.93 -17.06 1.60
C VAL A 345 -15.32 -16.11 2.61
N ARG A 346 -16.15 -15.41 3.37
CA ARG A 346 -15.72 -14.59 4.51
C ARG A 346 -16.28 -15.13 5.82
N GLY A 347 -15.46 -15.06 6.85
CA GLY A 347 -15.76 -15.60 8.17
C GLY A 347 -15.45 -14.59 9.28
N ASP A 348 -16.44 -13.77 9.65
CA ASP A 348 -16.27 -12.73 10.67
C ASP A 348 -16.46 -13.25 12.11
N THR A 349 -17.26 -14.30 12.27
CA THR A 349 -17.63 -14.87 13.57
C THR A 349 -17.39 -16.37 13.62
N PRO A 350 -16.13 -16.83 13.68
CA PRO A 350 -15.84 -18.22 14.01
C PRO A 350 -16.33 -18.56 15.44
N PRO A 351 -16.66 -19.84 15.75
CA PRO A 351 -16.58 -20.99 14.87
C PRO A 351 -17.83 -21.20 13.99
N TYR A 352 -17.61 -21.49 12.71
CA TYR A 352 -18.58 -21.96 11.73
C TYR A 352 -18.75 -23.48 11.84
N ILE A 353 -19.99 -23.92 12.10
CA ILE A 353 -20.35 -25.31 12.37
C ILE A 353 -21.24 -25.82 11.24
N THR A 354 -20.91 -26.97 10.65
CA THR A 354 -21.77 -27.62 9.64
C THR A 354 -22.99 -28.27 10.30
N ALA A 355 -24.06 -28.55 9.54
CA ALA A 355 -25.32 -29.10 10.04
C ALA A 355 -25.20 -30.45 10.80
N ASP A 356 -24.11 -31.18 10.58
CA ASP A 356 -23.75 -32.41 11.29
C ASP A 356 -22.98 -32.16 12.61
N GLY A 357 -22.84 -30.91 13.04
CA GLY A 357 -22.23 -30.50 14.29
C GLY A 357 -20.70 -30.50 14.27
N ARG A 358 -20.06 -30.63 13.10
CA ARG A 358 -18.60 -30.62 12.98
C ARG A 358 -18.07 -29.21 12.80
N VAL A 359 -17.00 -28.89 13.52
CA VAL A 359 -16.18 -27.70 13.25
C VAL A 359 -15.01 -28.15 12.39
N LEU A 360 -14.95 -27.65 11.18
CA LEU A 360 -13.93 -28.01 10.21
C LEU A 360 -12.94 -26.85 10.08
N VAL A 361 -11.66 -27.17 9.98
CA VAL A 361 -10.58 -26.22 9.72
C VAL A 361 -9.74 -26.73 8.56
N ARG A 362 -9.11 -25.80 7.86
CA ARG A 362 -8.12 -26.12 6.86
C ARG A 362 -6.74 -26.10 7.50
N HIS A 363 -6.02 -27.21 7.35
CA HIS A 363 -4.62 -27.31 7.74
C HIS A 363 -3.87 -27.81 6.53
N ASP A 364 -2.86 -27.06 6.11
CA ASP A 364 -2.21 -27.21 4.80
C ASP A 364 -3.26 -27.18 3.67
N LEU A 365 -3.46 -28.29 2.97
CA LEU A 365 -4.40 -28.42 1.85
C LEU A 365 -5.62 -29.29 2.16
N GLN A 366 -5.73 -29.80 3.40
CA GLN A 366 -6.77 -30.74 3.78
C GLN A 366 -7.82 -30.09 4.68
N THR A 367 -9.09 -30.38 4.38
CA THR A 367 -10.22 -30.05 5.24
C THR A 367 -10.38 -31.16 6.27
N ARG A 368 -10.21 -30.84 7.55
CA ARG A 368 -10.32 -31.81 8.65
C ARG A 368 -11.09 -31.23 9.83
N VAL A 369 -11.51 -32.12 10.73
CA VAL A 369 -12.14 -31.70 11.99
C VAL A 369 -11.11 -30.95 12.84
N ALA A 370 -11.56 -29.85 13.46
CA ALA A 370 -10.76 -29.02 14.35
C ALA A 370 -10.30 -29.82 15.57
N THR A 371 -9.03 -29.69 15.92
CA THR A 371 -8.49 -30.25 17.16
C THR A 371 -8.99 -29.45 18.37
N PRO A 372 -8.95 -30.02 19.59
CA PRO A 372 -9.31 -29.28 20.80
C PRO A 372 -8.47 -28.01 21.07
N ALA A 373 -7.27 -27.89 20.49
CA ALA A 373 -6.47 -26.68 20.57
C ALA A 373 -6.99 -25.59 19.60
N GLU A 374 -7.30 -25.97 18.36
CA GLU A 374 -7.86 -25.07 17.34
C GLU A 374 -9.27 -24.61 17.71
N LEU A 375 -10.11 -25.50 18.25
CA LEU A 375 -11.42 -25.13 18.79
C LEU A 375 -11.33 -24.04 19.87
N ARG A 376 -10.32 -24.13 20.76
CA ARG A 376 -10.10 -23.11 21.79
C ARG A 376 -9.62 -21.79 21.20
N LEU A 377 -8.93 -21.81 20.06
CA LEU A 377 -8.54 -20.60 19.35
C LEU A 377 -9.75 -19.95 18.65
N LEU A 378 -10.59 -20.75 17.99
CA LEU A 378 -11.80 -20.28 17.31
C LEU A 378 -12.88 -19.75 18.26
N CYS A 379 -12.97 -20.31 19.47
CA CYS A 379 -13.93 -19.87 20.48
C CYS A 379 -13.43 -18.69 21.33
N GLN A 380 -12.22 -18.18 21.11
CA GLN A 380 -11.81 -16.92 21.74
C GLN A 380 -12.55 -15.78 21.03
N PRO A 381 -13.09 -14.79 21.77
CA PRO A 381 -13.78 -13.66 21.17
C PRO A 381 -12.85 -13.04 20.13
N SER A 382 -13.37 -12.84 18.91
CA SER A 382 -12.67 -12.16 17.82
C SER A 382 -12.11 -10.87 18.39
N ARG A 383 -10.80 -10.83 18.59
CA ARG A 383 -10.12 -9.69 19.17
C ARG A 383 -9.99 -8.63 18.07
N ASN A 384 -11.13 -8.07 17.67
CA ASN A 384 -11.21 -6.86 16.85
C ASN A 384 -10.88 -5.62 17.71
N ASP A 385 -9.80 -5.73 18.49
CA ASP A 385 -9.22 -4.65 19.27
C ASP A 385 -8.03 -4.05 18.48
N GLY A 386 -8.22 -3.63 17.22
CA GLY A 386 -7.21 -2.89 16.46
C GLY A 386 -5.80 -3.52 16.39
N ALA A 387 -5.67 -4.83 16.59
CA ALA A 387 -4.39 -5.51 16.78
C ALA A 387 -3.65 -5.80 15.46
N ASP A 388 -4.27 -5.47 14.32
CA ASP A 388 -3.67 -5.50 12.99
C ASP A 388 -3.47 -4.10 12.39
N LEU A 389 -3.56 -3.03 13.21
CA LEU A 389 -2.96 -1.77 12.82
C LEU A 389 -1.45 -1.89 12.90
N ASP A 390 -0.79 -1.76 11.76
CA ASP A 390 0.64 -1.47 11.65
C ASP A 390 0.92 -0.09 12.25
N LEU A 391 0.83 0.07 13.57
CA LEU A 391 0.91 1.35 14.27
C LEU A 391 2.31 1.99 14.11
N PRO A 392 2.41 3.32 13.89
CA PRO A 392 3.69 4.00 13.87
C PRO A 392 4.42 3.83 15.21
N ARG A 393 5.67 3.36 15.19
CA ARG A 393 6.48 3.08 16.40
C ARG A 393 7.20 4.32 16.97
N SER A 394 6.92 5.49 16.40
CA SER A 394 7.55 6.77 16.70
C SER A 394 6.48 7.84 16.81
N GLY A 395 6.68 8.82 17.70
CA GLY A 395 5.73 9.90 17.91
C GLY A 395 4.87 9.65 19.14
N VAL A 396 3.80 10.43 19.27
CA VAL A 396 2.93 10.42 20.46
C VAL A 396 1.47 10.43 20.04
N SER A 397 0.60 9.77 20.80
CA SER A 397 -0.86 9.82 20.57
C SER A 397 -1.59 10.29 21.82
N ILE A 398 -2.71 10.98 21.64
CA ILE A 398 -3.57 11.37 22.76
C ILE A 398 -4.59 10.25 22.96
N VAL A 399 -4.55 9.62 24.13
CA VAL A 399 -5.36 8.44 24.46
C VAL A 399 -6.66 8.83 25.15
N SER A 400 -6.64 9.92 25.94
CA SER A 400 -7.85 10.40 26.60
C SER A 400 -7.87 11.92 26.73
N THR A 401 -9.07 12.50 26.56
CA THR A 401 -9.36 13.91 26.81
C THR A 401 -10.60 13.99 27.70
N GLN A 402 -10.47 14.57 28.90
CA GLN A 402 -11.57 14.66 29.86
C GLN A 402 -11.67 16.07 30.46
N ARG A 403 -12.90 16.59 30.56
CA ARG A 403 -13.15 17.87 31.25
C ARG A 403 -13.53 17.61 32.70
N ARG A 404 -12.72 18.06 33.65
CA ARG A 404 -12.98 17.95 35.10
C ARG A 404 -12.88 19.32 35.74
N GLY A 405 -13.92 19.74 36.47
CA GLY A 405 -13.91 21.04 37.18
C GLY A 405 -13.75 22.29 36.30
N GLY A 406 -14.11 22.20 35.02
CA GLY A 406 -13.95 23.31 34.05
C GLY A 406 -12.61 23.33 33.32
N ILE A 407 -11.64 22.50 33.72
CA ILE A 407 -10.30 22.39 33.12
C ILE A 407 -10.21 21.09 32.31
N TRP A 408 -9.49 21.14 31.19
CA TRP A 408 -9.27 19.99 30.31
C TRP A 408 -8.01 19.22 30.75
N HIS A 409 -8.17 17.92 30.92
CA HIS A 409 -7.10 16.98 31.20
C HIS A 409 -6.85 16.11 29.97
N TYR A 410 -5.58 15.97 29.62
CA TYR A 410 -5.10 15.17 28.50
C TYR A 410 -4.16 14.10 29.00
N GLU A 411 -4.28 12.91 28.41
CA GLU A 411 -3.36 11.79 28.62
C GLU A 411 -2.68 11.46 27.28
N VAL A 412 -1.38 11.67 27.24
CA VAL A 412 -0.54 11.44 26.05
C VAL A 412 0.23 10.15 26.24
N ARG A 413 0.24 9.29 25.22
CA ARG A 413 1.03 8.05 25.17
C ARG A 413 2.20 8.23 24.21
N ASP A 414 3.42 8.04 24.70
CA ASP A 414 4.59 7.92 23.84
C ASP A 414 4.60 6.52 23.21
N LEU A 415 4.69 6.48 21.88
CA LEU A 415 4.62 5.23 21.11
C LEU A 415 5.89 4.38 21.27
N ARG A 416 6.97 4.95 21.85
CA ARG A 416 8.23 4.27 22.16
C ARG A 416 8.28 3.76 23.60
N THR A 417 7.64 4.48 24.52
CA THR A 417 7.71 4.22 25.96
C THR A 417 6.31 4.39 26.53
N THR A 418 5.57 3.29 26.69
CA THR A 418 4.13 3.22 27.00
C THR A 418 3.67 3.93 28.29
N ALA A 419 4.52 4.70 28.98
CA ALA A 419 4.16 5.51 30.14
C ALA A 419 3.44 6.80 29.70
N GLY A 420 2.22 7.01 30.21
CA GLY A 420 1.40 8.17 29.89
C GLY A 420 1.87 9.46 30.59
N VAL A 421 1.73 10.60 29.92
CA VAL A 421 2.08 11.94 30.41
C VAL A 421 0.85 12.85 30.46
N THR A 422 0.71 13.60 31.54
CA THR A 422 -0.36 14.57 31.75
C THR A 422 0.08 15.99 31.37
N ARG A 423 -0.90 16.85 31.01
CA ARG A 423 -0.64 18.22 30.53
C ARG A 423 0.33 19.04 31.39
N ASP A 424 0.26 18.92 32.72
CA ASP A 424 1.11 19.64 33.68
C ASP A 424 2.59 19.19 33.66
N ARG A 425 2.89 18.04 33.05
CA ARG A 425 4.23 17.48 32.89
C ARG A 425 4.67 17.36 31.43
N ALA A 426 3.86 17.85 30.50
CA ALA A 426 4.15 17.81 29.08
C ALA A 426 5.25 18.82 28.72
N GLN A 427 6.33 18.35 28.09
CA GLN A 427 7.41 19.19 27.58
C GLN A 427 7.79 18.71 26.17
N GLY A 428 8.22 19.63 25.30
CA GLY A 428 8.65 19.32 23.93
C GLY A 428 7.54 18.71 23.08
N LEU A 429 7.74 17.49 22.57
CA LEU A 429 6.79 16.81 21.66
C LEU A 429 5.41 16.55 22.31
N TRP A 430 5.35 16.36 23.63
CA TRP A 430 4.09 16.15 24.34
C TRP A 430 3.24 17.42 24.41
N ASP A 431 3.89 18.57 24.62
CA ASP A 431 3.20 19.87 24.67
C ASP A 431 2.69 20.26 23.29
N TYR A 432 3.50 20.05 22.25
CA TYR A 432 3.09 20.19 20.84
C TYR A 432 1.84 19.36 20.50
N ALA A 433 1.82 18.07 20.88
CA ALA A 433 0.68 17.20 20.60
C ALA A 433 -0.61 17.69 21.27
N ILE A 434 -0.51 18.17 22.52
CA ILE A 434 -1.64 18.72 23.26
C ILE A 434 -2.12 20.04 22.66
N GLU A 435 -1.21 20.97 22.35
CA GLU A 435 -1.53 22.25 21.72
C GLU A 435 -2.24 22.03 20.38
N ARG A 436 -1.73 21.11 19.55
CA ARG A 436 -2.36 20.79 18.27
C ARG A 436 -3.74 20.17 18.43
N HIS A 437 -3.91 19.26 19.38
CA HIS A 437 -5.21 18.67 19.67
C HIS A 437 -6.19 19.70 20.26
N GLU A 438 -5.71 20.76 20.91
CA GLU A 438 -6.54 21.90 21.29
C GLU A 438 -6.92 22.77 20.11
N THR A 439 -6.00 23.06 19.20
CA THR A 439 -6.31 23.81 17.97
C THR A 439 -7.37 23.10 17.12
N LEU A 440 -7.36 21.76 17.11
CA LEU A 440 -8.35 20.91 16.48
C LEU A 440 -9.72 20.98 17.19
N ARG A 441 -9.73 20.90 18.52
CA ARG A 441 -10.95 21.03 19.33
C ARG A 441 -11.59 22.42 19.20
N ASP A 442 -10.77 23.46 19.17
CA ASP A 442 -11.20 24.85 19.13
C ASP A 442 -11.54 25.32 17.71
N GLY A 443 -11.46 24.42 16.71
CA GLY A 443 -11.88 24.63 15.32
C GLY A 443 -10.91 25.47 14.49
N SER A 444 -9.70 25.72 15.00
CA SER A 444 -8.66 26.53 14.35
C SER A 444 -7.74 25.72 13.43
N ALA A 445 -7.68 24.40 13.60
CA ALA A 445 -7.01 23.47 12.70
C ALA A 445 -8.05 22.58 12.01
N ASN A 446 -7.96 22.41 10.70
CA ASN A 446 -8.91 21.65 9.91
C ASN A 446 -8.34 20.28 9.50
N LEU A 447 -9.15 19.23 9.61
CA LEU A 447 -8.78 17.85 9.25
C LEU A 447 -8.90 17.59 7.73
N ASP A 448 -9.44 18.54 6.97
CA ASP A 448 -9.58 18.48 5.51
C ASP A 448 -8.22 18.45 4.78
N GLU A 449 -7.13 18.81 5.47
CA GLU A 449 -5.77 18.80 4.92
C GLU A 449 -5.13 17.40 4.88
N ILE A 450 -5.77 16.38 5.48
CA ILE A 450 -5.22 15.03 5.55
C ILE A 450 -5.24 14.35 4.18
N LYS A 451 -4.08 13.82 3.78
CA LYS A 451 -3.91 12.96 2.60
C LYS A 451 -4.09 11.50 3.00
N TRP A 452 -5.22 10.91 2.64
CA TRP A 452 -5.59 9.54 3.01
C TRP A 452 -5.11 8.47 2.01
N HIS A 453 -4.81 7.28 2.52
CA HIS A 453 -4.59 6.04 1.77
C HIS A 453 -5.16 4.86 2.56
N GLY A 454 -6.34 4.37 2.18
CA GLY A 454 -7.02 3.30 2.92
C GLY A 454 -7.47 3.77 4.31
N GLN A 455 -7.02 3.07 5.36
CA GLN A 455 -7.32 3.37 6.78
C GLN A 455 -6.33 4.36 7.42
N ILE A 456 -5.28 4.77 6.69
CA ILE A 456 -4.20 5.62 7.21
C ILE A 456 -4.09 6.94 6.43
N GLY A 457 -3.63 8.00 7.09
CA GLY A 457 -3.61 9.36 6.55
C GLY A 457 -2.40 10.17 7.00
N LEU A 458 -1.88 11.01 6.11
CA LEU A 458 -0.82 11.98 6.40
C LEU A 458 -1.47 13.34 6.58
N TRP A 459 -1.44 13.86 7.80
CA TRP A 459 -2.00 15.17 8.10
C TRP A 459 -1.02 16.30 7.79
N ARG A 460 0.25 16.14 8.20
CA ARG A 460 1.26 17.18 7.98
C ARG A 460 2.64 16.58 7.85
N ALA A 461 3.51 17.27 7.10
CA ALA A 461 4.94 17.05 7.06
C ALA A 461 5.67 18.36 7.40
N TYR A 462 6.63 18.32 8.32
CA TYR A 462 7.42 19.49 8.72
C TYR A 462 8.85 19.08 9.05
N ILE A 463 9.79 20.03 9.04
CA ILE A 463 11.18 19.76 9.43
C ILE A 463 11.41 20.25 10.85
N GLN A 464 11.90 19.37 11.71
CA GLN A 464 12.29 19.66 13.09
C GLN A 464 13.71 19.13 13.31
N GLY A 465 14.64 19.98 13.73
CA GLY A 465 16.04 19.60 13.96
C GLY A 465 16.75 19.03 12.73
N GLY A 466 16.36 19.46 11.53
CA GLY A 466 16.91 18.99 10.25
C GLY A 466 16.40 17.60 9.80
N ARG A 467 15.45 17.00 10.51
CA ARG A 467 14.81 15.73 10.13
C ARG A 467 13.32 15.95 9.81
N PRO A 468 12.75 15.24 8.82
CA PRO A 468 11.32 15.34 8.52
C PRO A 468 10.50 14.62 9.61
N LYS A 469 9.42 15.26 10.02
CA LYS A 469 8.43 14.79 10.98
C LYS A 469 7.05 14.86 10.36
N TYR A 470 6.19 13.95 10.79
CA TYR A 470 4.87 13.73 10.22
C TYR A 470 3.82 13.65 11.31
N ASP A 471 2.70 14.33 11.10
CA ASP A 471 1.49 14.07 11.88
C ASP A 471 0.62 13.12 11.06
N LEU A 472 0.28 11.97 11.63
CA LEU A 472 -0.39 10.85 10.97
C LEU A 472 -1.73 10.56 11.62
N VAL A 473 -2.65 9.99 10.87
CA VAL A 473 -4.01 9.72 11.33
C VAL A 473 -4.43 8.33 10.88
N HIS A 474 -5.12 7.60 11.75
CA HIS A 474 -5.79 6.36 11.40
C HIS A 474 -7.30 6.52 11.58
N ARG A 475 -8.05 5.81 10.75
CA ARG A 475 -9.51 5.71 10.84
C ARG A 475 -9.94 4.25 10.83
N ASP A 476 -10.97 3.93 11.61
CA ASP A 476 -11.54 2.59 11.68
C ASP A 476 -12.25 2.17 10.38
N SER A 477 -12.75 0.92 10.34
CA SER A 477 -13.48 0.38 9.19
C SER A 477 -14.78 1.13 8.86
N MET A 478 -15.28 1.96 9.79
CA MET A 478 -16.45 2.81 9.63
C MET A 478 -16.08 4.24 9.22
N GLY A 479 -14.78 4.52 9.06
CA GLY A 479 -14.24 5.81 8.61
C GLY A 479 -14.11 6.86 9.72
N VAL A 480 -14.31 6.48 10.99
CA VAL A 480 -14.13 7.37 12.14
C VAL A 480 -12.65 7.43 12.49
N ILE A 481 -12.10 8.64 12.62
CA ILE A 481 -10.73 8.83 13.13
C ILE A 481 -10.71 8.35 14.58
N ASP A 482 -10.02 7.24 14.81
CA ASP A 482 -9.87 6.60 16.10
C ASP A 482 -8.48 6.90 16.71
N HIS A 483 -7.47 7.19 15.89
CA HIS A 483 -6.12 7.53 16.35
C HIS A 483 -5.49 8.70 15.57
N ILE A 484 -4.87 9.63 16.29
CA ILE A 484 -3.99 10.68 15.73
C ILE A 484 -2.60 10.54 16.37
N PHE A 485 -1.57 10.54 15.53
CA PHE A 485 -0.17 10.44 15.92
C PHE A 485 0.56 11.74 15.56
N TYR A 486 1.27 12.32 16.52
CA TYR A 486 1.97 13.60 16.36
C TYR A 486 3.49 13.40 16.37
N GLY A 487 4.19 14.12 15.48
CA GLY A 487 5.66 14.15 15.38
C GLY A 487 6.33 12.79 15.12
N VAL A 488 5.67 11.98 14.30
CA VAL A 488 6.16 10.69 13.83
C VAL A 488 7.36 10.91 12.91
N SER A 489 8.48 10.23 13.15
CA SER A 489 9.61 10.24 12.23
C SER A 489 9.40 9.25 11.09
N ASP A 490 10.17 9.41 10.01
CA ASP A 490 10.35 8.39 8.96
C ASP A 490 10.80 7.02 9.49
N TRP A 491 11.47 7.01 10.65
CA TRP A 491 11.91 5.80 11.34
C TRP A 491 10.80 5.13 12.16
N GLY A 492 10.59 3.82 11.95
CA GLY A 492 9.63 3.01 12.71
C GLY A 492 8.21 2.95 12.10
N LEU A 493 8.08 3.33 10.84
CA LEU A 493 6.86 3.21 10.05
C LEU A 493 6.85 1.89 9.29
N GLY A 494 5.73 1.16 9.28
CA GLY A 494 5.59 0.01 8.40
C GLY A 494 5.24 0.40 6.96
N THR A 495 5.11 -0.60 6.10
CA THR A 495 5.18 -0.42 4.63
C THR A 495 4.07 0.46 4.08
N GLN A 496 2.87 0.41 4.67
CA GLN A 496 1.74 1.24 4.24
C GLN A 496 1.97 2.72 4.55
N TRP A 497 2.50 3.03 5.74
CA TRP A 497 2.82 4.40 6.16
C TRP A 497 3.99 4.99 5.38
N GLN A 498 5.01 4.19 5.06
CA GLN A 498 6.12 4.63 4.23
C GLN A 498 5.68 4.96 2.81
N HIS A 499 4.82 4.11 2.22
CA HIS A 499 4.26 4.37 0.90
C HIS A 499 3.41 5.65 0.89
N LEU A 500 2.59 5.86 1.93
CA LEU A 500 1.81 7.08 2.13
C LEU A 500 2.71 8.33 2.22
N ILE A 501 3.79 8.28 3.01
CA ILE A 501 4.74 9.40 3.14
C ILE A 501 5.50 9.65 1.85
N GLN A 502 6.00 8.63 1.16
CA GLN A 502 6.70 8.80 -0.12
C GLN A 502 5.79 9.39 -1.20
N THR A 503 4.50 9.04 -1.17
CA THR A 503 3.51 9.53 -2.13
C THR A 503 3.15 11.00 -1.87
N TYR A 504 2.94 11.37 -0.60
CA TYR A 504 2.29 12.66 -0.27
C TYR A 504 3.17 13.67 0.46
N ALA A 505 4.22 13.27 1.19
CA ALA A 505 5.10 14.21 1.88
C ALA A 505 5.82 15.21 0.96
N PRO A 506 6.24 14.85 -0.29
CA PRO A 506 6.82 15.82 -1.22
C PRO A 506 5.84 16.89 -1.72
N GLN A 507 4.54 16.70 -1.49
CA GLN A 507 3.46 17.56 -1.98
C GLN A 507 2.94 18.54 -0.90
N LEU A 508 3.41 18.41 0.34
CA LEU A 508 3.03 19.25 1.47
C LEU A 508 4.01 20.41 1.65
N ALA A 509 3.50 21.59 2.01
CA ALA A 509 4.34 22.73 2.34
C ALA A 509 5.20 22.39 3.57
N VAL A 510 6.52 22.46 3.43
CA VAL A 510 7.44 22.18 4.54
C VAL A 510 7.48 23.39 5.45
N ASP A 511 6.67 23.36 6.50
CA ASP A 511 6.80 24.32 7.59
C ASP A 511 8.07 23.99 8.38
N THR A 512 8.95 24.98 8.54
CA THR A 512 10.14 24.86 9.39
C THR A 512 9.73 25.23 10.80
N VAL A 513 9.56 24.25 11.68
CA VAL A 513 9.21 24.49 13.09
C VAL A 513 10.51 24.58 13.88
N THR A 514 10.91 25.81 14.22
CA THR A 514 12.01 26.07 15.16
C THR A 514 11.45 26.00 16.57
N PHE A 515 11.95 25.04 17.37
CA PHE A 515 11.68 25.02 18.80
C PHE A 515 12.71 25.94 19.45
N ASP A 516 12.25 27.06 19.99
CA ASP A 516 13.08 27.89 20.86
C ASP A 516 13.34 27.09 22.14
N GLU A 517 14.55 26.53 22.26
CA GLU A 517 15.09 26.02 23.52
C GLU A 517 15.46 27.19 24.43
N GLU A 518 14.48 27.94 24.97
CA GLU A 518 14.72 28.78 26.14
C GLU A 518 13.49 28.84 27.07
N ALA A 519 13.58 28.15 28.21
CA ALA A 519 13.35 28.74 29.54
C ALA A 519 13.53 27.68 30.63
N GLY A 520 14.59 27.81 31.45
CA GLY A 520 14.63 27.14 32.75
C GLY A 520 15.99 26.76 33.34
N THR A 521 17.01 27.63 33.29
CA THR A 521 18.14 27.50 34.23
C THR A 521 18.01 28.54 35.34
N PRO A 522 17.99 28.16 36.63
CA PRO A 522 18.21 29.12 37.71
C PRO A 522 19.70 29.34 37.95
N ALA A 523 20.07 30.62 37.89
CA ALA A 523 21.10 31.32 38.65
C ALA A 523 22.59 30.95 38.44
N ALA A 524 23.26 31.83 37.69
CA ALA A 524 24.70 32.03 37.72
C ALA A 524 25.16 32.86 38.93
N ALA A 525 26.41 32.68 39.35
CA ALA A 525 27.30 33.75 39.81
C ALA A 525 28.78 33.27 39.80
N PRO A 526 29.78 34.17 39.66
CA PRO A 526 29.87 35.22 38.63
C PRO A 526 31.29 35.38 38.02
N THR A 527 31.36 36.22 36.98
CA THR A 527 32.51 37.06 36.49
C THR A 527 33.77 36.34 35.96
N SER A 528 34.42 36.74 34.86
CA SER A 528 34.47 38.00 34.10
C SER A 528 35.14 37.76 32.72
N THR A 529 34.64 38.41 31.67
CA THR A 529 35.30 38.65 30.37
C THR A 529 36.48 39.63 30.50
N PRO A 530 37.28 39.91 29.45
CA PRO A 530 37.58 39.18 28.20
C PRO A 530 39.11 39.12 27.91
N VAL A 531 39.58 38.45 26.85
CA VAL A 531 40.48 39.01 25.81
C VAL A 531 40.49 38.07 24.60
N VAL A 532 40.29 38.65 23.42
CA VAL A 532 40.38 38.07 22.08
C VAL A 532 41.85 37.89 21.69
N THR A 533 42.30 36.72 21.22
CA THR A 533 43.26 36.62 20.10
C THR A 533 43.24 35.25 19.41
N GLN A 534 43.48 35.34 18.10
CA GLN A 534 43.53 34.37 17.02
C GLN A 534 44.36 33.08 17.22
N SER A 535 43.89 32.03 16.53
CA SER A 535 44.64 31.00 15.79
C SER A 535 45.75 30.19 16.48
N ALA A 536 45.48 28.92 16.79
CA ALA A 536 46.50 27.87 16.81
C ALA A 536 45.88 26.49 16.53
N GLN A 537 46.59 25.68 15.75
CA GLN A 537 46.25 24.33 15.27
C GLN A 537 45.85 23.34 16.39
N PRO A 538 45.10 22.26 16.08
CA PRO A 538 44.72 21.27 17.07
C PRO A 538 45.94 20.50 17.62
N PRO A 539 45.96 20.15 18.92
CA PRO A 539 47.07 19.46 19.54
C PRO A 539 47.11 17.99 19.11
N VAL A 540 48.29 17.53 18.69
CA VAL A 540 48.63 16.12 18.58
C VAL A 540 48.73 15.54 20.00
N MET A 541 47.88 14.56 20.33
CA MET A 541 47.96 13.80 21.59
C MET A 541 48.78 12.50 21.38
N PRO A 542 49.48 12.01 22.43
CA PRO A 542 50.49 10.97 22.31
C PRO A 542 49.91 9.59 22.02
N ALA A 543 50.63 8.81 21.19
CA ALA A 543 50.27 7.46 20.79
C ALA A 543 50.24 6.51 22.00
N ALA A 544 49.04 6.19 22.49
CA ALA A 544 48.83 5.03 23.33
C ALA A 544 49.10 3.76 22.47
N HIS A 545 49.90 2.84 23.01
CA HIS A 545 50.18 1.56 22.36
C HIS A 545 48.94 0.68 22.50
N PHE A 546 48.26 0.41 21.39
CA PHE A 546 47.06 -0.42 21.35
C PHE A 546 47.40 -1.84 20.85
N PRO A 547 46.82 -2.90 21.44
CA PRO A 547 47.08 -4.26 21.01
C PRO A 547 46.51 -4.50 19.60
N ALA A 548 47.40 -4.85 18.65
CA ALA A 548 47.01 -5.18 17.29
C ALA A 548 46.03 -6.38 17.27
N PHE A 549 44.93 -6.25 16.54
CA PHE A 549 43.97 -7.34 16.33
C PHE A 549 44.60 -8.41 15.43
N GLN A 550 44.51 -9.68 15.83
CA GLN A 550 44.92 -10.82 15.02
C GLN A 550 43.62 -11.47 14.48
N GLY A 551 43.32 -11.34 13.19
CA GLY A 551 42.10 -11.89 12.59
C GLY A 551 41.60 -11.13 11.36
N GLU A 552 40.71 -11.75 10.57
CA GLU A 552 40.12 -11.13 9.38
C GLU A 552 38.90 -10.26 9.73
N ARG A 553 39.09 -8.93 9.71
CA ARG A 553 38.05 -7.95 10.00
C ARG A 553 38.01 -6.90 8.90
N ARG A 554 36.85 -6.69 8.30
CA ARG A 554 36.65 -5.72 7.20
C ARG A 554 36.04 -4.41 7.74
N PRO A 555 36.47 -3.23 7.26
CA PRO A 555 35.91 -1.96 7.69
C PRO A 555 34.47 -1.79 7.20
N ARG A 556 33.56 -1.35 8.08
CA ARG A 556 32.19 -0.98 7.70
C ARG A 556 32.10 0.51 7.42
N TRP A 557 31.99 0.87 6.14
CA TRP A 557 31.96 2.26 5.66
C TRP A 557 30.54 2.83 5.61
N ARG A 558 30.39 4.09 6.06
CA ARG A 558 29.20 4.91 5.82
C ARG A 558 29.61 6.34 5.48
N GLY A 559 29.43 6.72 4.23
CA GLY A 559 29.91 8.00 3.71
C GLY A 559 31.44 8.09 3.78
N ARG A 560 31.97 9.03 4.56
CA ARG A 560 33.42 9.24 4.72
C ARG A 560 34.02 8.52 5.92
N GLY A 561 33.21 8.04 6.87
CA GLY A 561 33.67 7.34 8.06
C GLY A 561 33.51 5.84 7.95
N ALA A 562 34.40 5.07 8.55
CA ALA A 562 34.30 3.64 8.73
C ALA A 562 34.65 3.25 10.17
N ILE A 563 34.02 2.18 10.64
CA ILE A 563 34.40 1.52 11.88
C ILE A 563 35.07 0.20 11.56
N THR A 564 36.21 -0.05 12.22
CA THR A 564 36.92 -1.32 12.13
C THR A 564 36.68 -2.14 13.38
N ARG A 565 36.92 -1.56 14.57
CA ARG A 565 36.91 -2.33 15.82
C ARG A 565 36.27 -1.57 16.98
N ILE A 566 35.59 -2.33 17.84
CA ILE A 566 35.19 -1.93 19.19
C ILE A 566 35.77 -2.97 20.14
N TRP A 567 36.46 -2.53 21.19
CA TRP A 567 37.04 -3.42 22.20
C TRP A 567 36.98 -2.76 23.58
N ARG A 568 37.09 -3.57 24.63
CA ARG A 568 37.11 -3.08 26.01
C ARG A 568 38.48 -3.27 26.62
N ASP A 569 38.92 -2.30 27.42
CA ASP A 569 40.12 -2.43 28.22
C ASP A 569 39.89 -3.27 29.49
N GLU A 570 40.95 -3.47 30.29
CA GLU A 570 40.88 -4.18 31.57
C GLU A 570 39.90 -3.54 32.56
N SER A 571 39.57 -2.26 32.37
CA SER A 571 38.62 -1.49 33.18
C SER A 571 37.20 -1.51 32.61
N GLN A 572 36.89 -2.37 31.63
CA GLN A 572 35.59 -2.48 30.96
C GLN A 572 35.15 -1.23 30.19
N THR A 573 36.09 -0.32 29.87
CA THR A 573 35.83 0.92 29.13
C THR A 573 35.92 0.66 27.62
N PRO A 574 34.93 1.10 26.81
CA PRO A 574 34.94 0.88 25.37
C PRO A 574 35.85 1.84 24.61
N PHE A 575 36.61 1.27 23.68
CA PHE A 575 37.49 1.97 22.73
C PHE A 575 37.15 1.59 21.29
N PHE A 576 37.39 2.54 20.38
CA PHE A 576 36.98 2.46 18.98
C PHE A 576 38.14 2.70 18.04
N ASP A 577 38.26 1.84 17.03
CA ASP A 577 39.17 2.04 15.91
C ASP A 577 38.34 2.43 14.68
N LEU A 578 38.68 3.58 14.09
CA LEU A 578 37.90 4.28 13.06
C LEU A 578 38.78 4.69 11.88
N LEU A 579 38.17 4.80 10.71
CA LEU A 579 38.81 5.25 9.46
C LEU A 579 38.03 6.45 8.89
N LEU A 580 38.72 7.49 8.42
CA LEU A 580 38.10 8.66 7.80
C LEU A 580 38.73 8.95 6.43
N LYS A 581 37.92 9.01 5.38
CA LYS A 581 38.37 9.46 4.06
C LYS A 581 38.46 10.99 4.02
N THR A 582 39.68 11.51 3.93
CA THR A 582 39.94 12.93 3.69
C THR A 582 39.95 13.22 2.19
N LYS A 583 39.42 14.39 1.81
CA LYS A 583 39.39 14.83 0.41
C LYS A 583 40.77 15.36 0.08
N ALA A 584 41.56 14.62 -0.69
CA ALA A 584 42.87 15.08 -1.14
C ALA A 584 42.69 16.37 -1.96
N GLU A 585 43.29 17.46 -1.49
CA GLU A 585 43.50 18.64 -2.33
C GLU A 585 44.58 18.31 -3.35
N SER A 586 44.13 17.84 -4.51
CA SER A 586 44.81 17.75 -5.82
C SER A 586 44.69 16.37 -6.46
N THR A 587 44.41 16.44 -7.75
CA THR A 587 44.26 15.38 -8.75
C THR A 587 45.36 14.32 -8.72
N ASP A 588 45.08 13.18 -8.10
CA ASP A 588 45.13 11.86 -8.73
C ASP A 588 44.37 10.85 -7.83
N ASP A 589 43.92 9.75 -8.41
CA ASP A 589 42.88 8.83 -7.91
C ASP A 589 43.21 8.09 -6.58
N GLY A 590 43.13 8.79 -5.44
CA GLY A 590 43.27 8.18 -4.11
C GLY A 590 42.70 9.05 -2.99
N SER A 591 41.58 8.62 -2.39
CA SER A 591 41.13 9.20 -1.11
C SER A 591 42.13 8.79 -0.02
N GLU A 592 42.85 9.74 0.58
CA GLU A 592 43.72 9.45 1.72
C GLU A 592 42.84 9.01 2.91
N ILE A 593 43.08 7.80 3.43
CA ILE A 593 42.36 7.24 4.57
C ILE A 593 43.17 7.55 5.82
N GLN A 594 42.60 8.35 6.71
CA GLN A 594 43.16 8.63 8.02
C GLN A 594 42.63 7.63 9.05
N GLU A 595 43.52 7.01 9.81
CA GLU A 595 43.17 6.03 10.84
C GLU A 595 43.20 6.68 12.23
N TYR A 596 42.19 6.38 13.04
CA TYR A 596 42.07 6.81 14.42
C TYR A 596 41.90 5.56 15.28
N HIS A 597 42.91 5.24 16.09
CA HIS A 597 42.92 4.06 16.94
C HIS A 597 42.67 4.43 18.40
N GLY A 598 41.88 3.60 19.10
CA GLY A 598 41.60 3.76 20.53
C GLY A 598 40.94 5.08 20.91
N VAL A 599 40.01 5.55 20.07
CA VAL A 599 39.13 6.69 20.40
C VAL A 599 38.24 6.29 21.57
N SER A 600 38.06 7.16 22.56
CA SER A 600 37.13 6.89 23.66
C SER A 600 35.69 7.24 23.28
N ARG A 601 34.70 6.65 23.94
CA ARG A 601 33.28 6.94 23.67
C ARG A 601 32.95 8.43 23.77
N ASP A 602 33.52 9.14 24.74
CA ASP A 602 33.26 10.57 24.96
C ASP A 602 33.78 11.48 23.83
N GLN A 603 34.70 10.98 23.01
CA GLN A 603 35.25 11.68 21.86
C GLN A 603 34.43 11.44 20.58
N LEU A 604 33.47 10.52 20.62
CA LEU A 604 32.60 10.24 19.48
C LEU A 604 31.47 11.26 19.41
N ASN A 605 31.35 11.90 18.25
CA ASN A 605 30.18 12.70 17.94
C ASN A 605 28.98 11.80 17.57
N GLN A 606 27.79 12.41 17.46
CA GLN A 606 26.57 11.67 17.12
C GLN A 606 26.66 10.90 15.80
N ALA A 607 27.42 11.39 14.82
CA ALA A 607 27.55 10.72 13.52
C ALA A 607 28.33 9.39 13.63
N TRP A 608 29.33 9.32 14.51
CA TRP A 608 30.05 8.07 14.80
C TRP A 608 29.21 7.09 15.61
N LEU A 609 28.43 7.59 16.57
CA LEU A 609 27.47 6.75 17.33
C LEU A 609 26.37 6.19 16.41
N ASP A 610 25.84 7.01 15.50
CA ASP A 610 24.87 6.58 14.49
C ASP A 610 25.48 5.59 13.47
N LEU A 611 26.80 5.63 13.25
CA LEU A 611 27.50 4.58 12.50
C LEU A 611 27.53 3.29 13.30
N ILE A 612 27.98 3.31 14.56
CA ILE A 612 28.09 2.13 15.44
C ILE A 612 26.74 1.44 15.66
N ASN A 613 25.66 2.22 15.80
CA ASN A 613 24.34 1.67 16.10
C ASN A 613 23.73 0.96 14.89
N VAL A 614 23.65 -0.36 14.98
CA VAL A 614 23.03 -1.23 13.98
C VAL A 614 21.73 -1.78 14.56
N ASN A 615 20.65 -1.75 13.77
CA ASN A 615 19.37 -2.34 14.20
C ASN A 615 19.52 -3.85 14.37
N LYS A 616 18.90 -4.45 15.40
CA LYS A 616 18.89 -5.90 15.59
C LYS A 616 18.26 -6.63 14.38
N PRO A 617 18.69 -7.85 14.03
CA PRO A 617 18.06 -8.62 12.96
C PRO A 617 16.63 -9.00 13.35
N ARG A 618 15.71 -9.10 12.36
CA ARG A 618 14.27 -9.40 12.60
C ARG A 618 13.95 -10.90 12.68
N THR A 619 14.98 -11.73 12.86
CA THR A 619 14.88 -13.19 12.78
C THR A 619 15.93 -13.82 13.69
N GLY A 620 15.60 -14.97 14.29
CA GLY A 620 16.41 -15.63 15.32
C GLY A 620 15.96 -15.35 16.75
N ILE A 621 16.78 -15.75 17.71
CA ILE A 621 16.53 -15.61 19.15
C ILE A 621 17.77 -15.08 19.86
N GLU A 622 17.61 -14.09 20.73
CA GLU A 622 18.64 -13.58 21.64
C GLU A 622 18.42 -14.18 23.03
N VAL A 623 19.49 -14.63 23.69
CA VAL A 623 19.44 -14.95 25.13
C VAL A 623 19.78 -13.67 25.89
N VAL A 624 18.76 -13.06 26.50
CA VAL A 624 18.89 -11.74 27.16
C VAL A 624 19.55 -11.88 28.52
N GLU A 625 19.19 -12.93 29.26
CA GLU A 625 19.66 -13.13 30.62
C GLU A 625 19.73 -14.62 30.94
N THR A 626 20.75 -15.00 31.71
CA THR A 626 20.87 -16.32 32.33
C THR A 626 20.83 -16.14 33.84
N VAL A 627 19.76 -16.63 34.47
CA VAL A 627 19.58 -16.59 35.93
C VAL A 627 19.91 -17.97 36.49
N GLN A 628 20.73 -18.03 37.53
CA GLN A 628 20.99 -19.27 38.26
C GLN A 628 20.05 -19.34 39.47
N ASP A 629 19.33 -20.45 39.63
CA ASP A 629 18.48 -20.62 40.81
C ASP A 629 19.24 -21.16 42.04
N ASP A 630 18.57 -21.18 43.20
CA ASP A 630 19.15 -21.59 44.49
C ASP A 630 19.63 -23.06 44.49
N GLN A 631 19.22 -23.87 43.50
CA GLN A 631 19.66 -25.26 43.32
C GLN A 631 20.82 -25.39 42.33
N GLY A 632 21.28 -24.27 41.75
CA GLY A 632 22.37 -24.20 40.81
C GLY A 632 21.96 -24.39 39.35
N ASP A 633 20.67 -24.58 39.06
CA ASP A 633 20.16 -24.78 37.70
C ASP A 633 20.07 -23.45 36.95
N LYS A 634 20.63 -23.42 35.74
CA LYS A 634 20.60 -22.24 34.85
C LYS A 634 19.24 -22.13 34.15
N ARG A 635 18.65 -20.95 34.21
CA ARG A 635 17.41 -20.58 33.54
C ARG A 635 17.65 -19.44 32.56
N PHE A 636 17.00 -19.51 31.40
CA PHE A 636 17.25 -18.60 30.29
C PHE A 636 16.03 -17.74 29.99
N ILE A 637 16.28 -16.45 29.79
CA ILE A 637 15.28 -15.51 29.27
C ILE A 637 15.60 -15.25 27.81
N PHE A 638 14.68 -15.65 26.93
CA PHE A 638 14.84 -15.47 25.49
C PHE A 638 14.07 -14.24 25.01
N ARG A 639 14.64 -13.52 24.05
CA ARG A 639 13.96 -12.53 23.23
C ARG A 639 13.77 -13.07 21.83
N ASN A 640 12.52 -13.12 21.38
CA ASN A 640 12.21 -13.45 20.00
C ASN A 640 12.44 -12.20 19.15
N LEU A 641 13.32 -12.30 18.15
CA LEU A 641 13.74 -11.15 17.35
C LEU A 641 12.70 -10.72 16.30
N ARG A 642 11.67 -11.54 16.05
CA ARG A 642 10.58 -11.20 15.11
C ARG A 642 9.57 -10.22 15.72
N ASN A 643 9.25 -10.39 17.00
CA ASN A 643 8.24 -9.60 17.72
C ASN A 643 8.81 -8.84 18.93
N GLU A 644 10.12 -8.94 19.17
CA GLU A 644 10.85 -8.40 20.33
C GLU A 644 10.32 -8.85 21.69
N GLU A 645 9.49 -9.90 21.71
CA GLU A 645 8.90 -10.42 22.92
C GLU A 645 9.96 -11.12 23.76
N VAL A 646 10.13 -10.64 24.99
CA VAL A 646 10.97 -11.26 25.99
C VAL A 646 10.13 -12.27 26.77
N SER A 647 10.68 -13.46 26.95
CA SER A 647 10.02 -14.54 27.67
C SER A 647 9.61 -14.05 29.07
N PRO A 648 8.33 -14.14 29.45
CA PRO A 648 7.84 -13.57 30.71
C PRO A 648 8.38 -14.32 31.93
N HIS A 649 8.83 -15.57 31.75
CA HIS A 649 9.41 -16.40 32.80
C HIS A 649 10.72 -17.05 32.32
N PRO A 650 11.72 -17.19 33.21
CA PRO A 650 12.97 -17.91 32.89
C PRO A 650 12.70 -19.39 32.64
N TRP A 651 13.18 -19.91 31.50
CA TRP A 651 13.00 -21.30 31.09
C TRP A 651 14.14 -22.17 31.59
N ARG A 652 13.83 -23.36 32.14
CA ARG A 652 14.84 -24.38 32.42
C ARG A 652 15.20 -25.11 31.14
N MET A 653 16.47 -25.51 30.99
CA MET A 653 16.94 -26.23 29.80
C MET A 653 16.10 -27.49 29.48
N ASN A 654 15.66 -28.22 30.50
CA ASN A 654 14.89 -29.46 30.34
C ASN A 654 13.42 -29.24 29.98
N ASP A 655 12.88 -28.05 30.22
CA ASP A 655 11.48 -27.70 29.95
C ASP A 655 11.30 -27.12 28.54
N ILE A 656 12.40 -26.89 27.83
CA ILE A 656 12.39 -26.39 26.45
C ILE A 656 12.23 -27.58 25.51
N GLU A 657 11.28 -27.47 24.59
CA GLU A 657 11.01 -28.48 23.56
C GLU A 657 12.28 -28.87 22.78
N GLU A 658 12.50 -30.18 22.65
CA GLU A 658 13.66 -30.75 21.99
C GLU A 658 13.66 -30.44 20.50
N GLY A 659 14.79 -29.94 19.99
CA GLY A 659 14.93 -29.50 18.59
C GLY A 659 14.38 -28.09 18.32
N SER A 660 13.85 -27.39 19.33
CA SER A 660 13.42 -26.00 19.17
C SER A 660 14.61 -25.02 19.06
N ILE A 661 14.36 -23.86 18.45
CA ILE A 661 15.36 -22.78 18.33
C ILE A 661 15.81 -22.28 19.71
N ARG A 662 14.91 -22.28 20.71
CA ARG A 662 15.24 -21.90 22.10
C ARG A 662 16.22 -22.88 22.74
N GLN A 663 16.06 -24.18 22.49
CA GLN A 663 16.98 -25.20 23.01
C GLN A 663 18.35 -25.05 22.36
N TYR A 664 18.39 -24.81 21.05
CA TYR A 664 19.62 -24.50 20.34
C TYR A 664 20.30 -23.25 20.91
N ALA A 665 19.56 -22.15 21.05
CA ALA A 665 20.07 -20.87 21.57
C ALA A 665 20.61 -21.00 23.00
N ALA A 666 19.91 -21.69 23.91
CA ALA A 666 20.39 -21.92 25.27
C ALA A 666 21.68 -22.75 25.30
N ARG A 667 21.74 -23.82 24.50
CA ARG A 667 22.92 -24.69 24.41
C ARG A 667 24.13 -23.93 23.86
N MET A 668 23.93 -23.15 22.79
CA MET A 668 25.00 -22.36 22.19
C MET A 668 25.42 -21.19 23.08
N HIS A 669 24.48 -20.51 23.75
CA HIS A 669 24.79 -19.45 24.71
C HIS A 669 25.68 -19.91 25.86
N LEU A 670 25.52 -21.15 26.34
CA LEU A 670 26.44 -21.72 27.33
C LEU A 670 27.84 -21.99 26.78
N ALA A 671 27.95 -22.36 25.50
CA ALA A 671 29.23 -22.60 24.84
C ALA A 671 29.93 -21.28 24.47
N ASP A 672 29.16 -20.24 24.14
CA ASP A 672 29.61 -18.94 23.63
C ASP A 672 29.77 -17.90 24.73
N GLN A 673 29.89 -18.29 26.01
CA GLN A 673 30.21 -17.33 27.07
C GLN A 673 31.66 -16.82 26.95
N THR A 674 32.54 -17.60 26.32
CA THR A 674 33.93 -17.26 26.01
C THR A 674 34.24 -17.75 24.59
N PHE A 675 33.83 -16.99 23.56
CA PHE A 675 34.13 -17.34 22.18
C PHE A 675 35.43 -16.66 21.71
N ASP A 676 36.10 -17.32 20.77
CA ASP A 676 37.30 -16.81 20.14
C ASP A 676 36.94 -15.77 19.07
N GLU A 677 37.29 -14.50 19.29
CA GLU A 677 36.99 -13.39 18.36
C GLU A 677 37.62 -13.60 16.98
N GLU A 678 38.70 -14.40 16.88
CA GLU A 678 39.41 -14.70 15.63
C GLU A 678 38.58 -15.61 14.71
N SER A 679 37.67 -16.40 15.29
CA SER A 679 36.80 -17.33 14.56
C SER A 679 35.58 -16.65 13.91
N ILE A 680 35.38 -15.36 14.18
CA ILE A 680 34.23 -14.58 13.73
C ILE A 680 34.62 -13.74 12.52
N ARG A 681 33.76 -13.76 11.50
CA ARG A 681 33.90 -12.89 10.33
C ARG A 681 33.27 -11.54 10.64
N TRP A 682 34.13 -10.56 10.97
CA TRP A 682 33.72 -9.24 11.43
C TRP A 682 33.65 -8.21 10.30
N TRP A 683 32.52 -7.52 10.18
CA TRP A 683 32.37 -6.31 9.39
C TRP A 683 32.13 -5.10 10.31
N GLY A 684 33.21 -4.40 10.63
CA GLY A 684 33.20 -3.38 11.67
C GLY A 684 32.82 -3.96 13.03
N ASN A 685 31.69 -3.54 13.58
CA ASN A 685 31.17 -3.98 14.88
C ASN A 685 30.01 -4.99 14.80
N ILE A 686 29.66 -5.47 13.60
CA ILE A 686 28.78 -6.62 13.41
C ILE A 686 29.56 -7.78 12.83
N GLY A 687 29.16 -9.00 13.13
CA GLY A 687 29.81 -10.19 12.62
C GLY A 687 28.84 -11.36 12.54
N TYR A 688 29.26 -12.39 11.83
CA TYR A 688 28.52 -13.65 11.83
C TYR A 688 29.42 -14.82 12.23
N MET A 689 28.77 -15.77 12.87
CA MET A 689 29.31 -17.00 13.41
C MET A 689 28.61 -18.16 12.70
N ARG A 690 29.31 -19.29 12.55
CA ARG A 690 28.74 -20.58 12.10
C ARG A 690 27.80 -20.44 10.89
N PRO A 691 28.34 -20.25 9.67
CA PRO A 691 27.51 -20.12 8.48
C PRO A 691 26.80 -21.44 8.12
N MET A 692 25.54 -21.63 8.55
CA MET A 692 24.72 -22.74 8.09
C MET A 692 23.97 -22.33 6.81
N ARG A 693 23.54 -23.30 5.99
CA ARG A 693 22.91 -23.03 4.68
C ARG A 693 21.65 -22.16 4.76
N ARG A 694 20.81 -22.33 5.78
CA ARG A 694 19.51 -21.63 5.92
C ARG A 694 19.46 -20.69 7.12
N GLN A 695 20.36 -20.86 8.08
CA GLN A 695 20.41 -20.11 9.33
C GLN A 695 21.85 -19.67 9.62
N VAL A 696 22.02 -18.60 10.38
CA VAL A 696 23.33 -18.09 10.77
C VAL A 696 23.23 -17.53 12.19
N ASP A 697 24.31 -17.68 12.96
CA ASP A 697 24.42 -17.03 14.27
C ASP A 697 25.11 -15.67 14.05
N LEU A 698 24.58 -14.60 14.63
CA LEU A 698 25.08 -13.24 14.41
C LEU A 698 25.58 -12.64 15.71
N VAL A 699 26.57 -11.76 15.63
CA VAL A 699 27.08 -11.00 16.77
C VAL A 699 27.04 -9.50 16.46
N TYR A 700 26.57 -8.72 17.42
CA TYR A 700 26.56 -7.26 17.38
C TYR A 700 27.28 -6.73 18.62
N ARG A 701 28.27 -5.86 18.41
CA ARG A 701 28.93 -5.12 19.49
C ARG A 701 28.40 -3.69 19.53
N ASP A 702 27.76 -3.34 20.64
CA ASP A 702 27.13 -2.03 20.85
C ASP A 702 28.17 -0.92 21.14
N GLU A 703 27.71 0.31 21.29
CA GLU A 703 28.56 1.46 21.63
C GLU A 703 29.11 1.44 23.06
N ASN A 704 28.64 0.52 23.90
CA ASN A 704 29.23 0.26 25.20
C ASN A 704 30.30 -0.84 25.12
N GLY A 705 30.43 -1.52 23.98
CA GLY A 705 31.27 -2.70 23.79
C GLY A 705 30.65 -3.98 24.34
N VAL A 706 29.33 -4.02 24.60
CA VAL A 706 28.58 -5.24 24.98
C VAL A 706 28.31 -6.06 23.72
N ASP A 707 28.54 -7.37 23.82
CA ASP A 707 28.22 -8.31 22.76
C ASP A 707 26.79 -8.84 22.88
N HIS A 708 26.03 -8.70 21.80
CA HIS A 708 24.69 -9.23 21.61
C HIS A 708 24.75 -10.34 20.57
N ILE A 709 24.45 -11.58 20.98
CA ILE A 709 24.46 -12.74 20.09
C ILE A 709 23.03 -13.13 19.71
N PHE A 710 22.80 -13.28 18.41
CA PHE A 710 21.52 -13.68 17.84
C PHE A 710 21.65 -15.07 17.23
N TYR A 711 20.96 -16.04 17.79
CA TYR A 711 21.05 -17.44 17.37
C TYR A 711 19.99 -17.79 16.32
N ALA A 712 20.38 -18.62 15.35
CA ALA A 712 19.52 -19.19 14.32
C ALA A 712 18.73 -18.15 13.51
N ALA A 713 19.36 -17.02 13.18
CA ALA A 713 18.80 -16.01 12.29
C ALA A 713 18.66 -16.58 10.87
N ARG A 714 17.47 -16.45 10.24
CA ARG A 714 17.23 -16.97 8.89
C ARG A 714 17.87 -16.09 7.83
N ARG A 715 18.66 -16.67 6.93
CA ARG A 715 19.44 -15.93 5.92
C ARG A 715 18.57 -15.16 4.92
N ASP A 716 17.44 -15.73 4.50
CA ASP A 716 16.47 -15.15 3.56
C ASP A 716 15.68 -13.98 4.15
N GLU A 717 15.67 -13.83 5.47
CA GLU A 717 14.97 -12.76 6.19
C GLU A 717 15.90 -11.64 6.68
N LEU A 718 17.22 -11.74 6.45
CA LEU A 718 18.17 -10.69 6.79
C LEU A 718 18.08 -9.54 5.78
N ILE A 719 18.04 -8.31 6.29
CA ILE A 719 17.90 -7.08 5.51
C ILE A 719 18.91 -6.03 5.97
N GLY A 720 19.22 -5.07 5.10
CA GLY A 720 20.13 -3.96 5.39
C GLY A 720 21.54 -4.44 5.73
N GLU A 721 22.15 -3.88 6.77
CA GLU A 721 23.55 -4.15 7.12
C GLU A 721 23.83 -5.63 7.48
N TRP A 722 22.81 -6.39 7.91
CA TRP A 722 22.96 -7.83 8.14
C TRP A 722 22.99 -8.66 6.85
N HIS A 723 22.32 -8.19 5.80
CA HIS A 723 22.41 -8.79 4.47
C HIS A 723 23.76 -8.46 3.83
N ASP A 724 24.15 -7.19 3.90
CA ASP A 724 25.42 -6.70 3.35
C ASP A 724 26.63 -7.36 4.02
N LEU A 725 26.56 -7.63 5.33
CA LEU A 725 27.55 -8.42 6.07
C LEU A 725 27.82 -9.79 5.42
N LEU A 726 26.77 -10.50 5.00
CA LEU A 726 26.90 -11.81 4.37
C LEU A 726 27.43 -11.71 2.94
N ALA A 727 27.02 -10.66 2.22
CA ALA A 727 27.50 -10.37 0.87
C ALA A 727 29.00 -10.02 0.86
N GLU A 728 29.47 -9.27 1.86
CA GLU A 728 30.88 -8.87 1.94
C GLU A 728 31.83 -10.08 2.00
N TYR A 729 31.42 -11.17 2.65
CA TYR A 729 32.24 -12.38 2.79
C TYR A 729 31.93 -13.47 1.73
N ASP A 730 31.23 -13.13 0.64
CA ASP A 730 30.85 -14.03 -0.48
C ASP A 730 30.18 -15.35 -0.03
N ASP A 731 29.48 -15.32 1.09
CA ASP A 731 28.89 -16.51 1.71
C ASP A 731 27.44 -16.75 1.20
N ILE A 732 27.04 -16.08 0.11
CA ILE A 732 25.75 -16.26 -0.55
C ILE A 732 25.78 -17.61 -1.26
N VAL A 733 25.26 -18.65 -0.59
CA VAL A 733 24.95 -19.92 -1.23
C VAL A 733 23.77 -19.65 -2.18
N GLU A 734 24.02 -19.72 -3.48
CA GLU A 734 22.99 -19.70 -4.54
C GLU A 734 21.81 -20.64 -4.26
#